data_AF-A0A094MVA3-F1
#
_entry.id   AF-A0A094MVA3-F1
#
_cell.length_a   1.000
_cell.length_b   1.000
_cell.length_c   1.000
_cell.angle_alpha   90.00
_cell.angle_beta   90.00
_cell.angle_gamma   90.00
#
_symmetry.space_group_name_H-M   'P 1'
#
loop_
_entity.id
_entity.type
_entity.pdbx_description
1 polymer ?
#
loop_
_entity_poly.entity_id
_entity_poly.type
_entity_poly.pdbx_seq_one_letter_code
_entity_poly.pdbx_strand_id
1 'polypeptide(L)'
;LDYILLLHTGVGGIEAEAVMLGQPISMVLPEVVGYKLLGNPQPLVTSTDIVLTITKHLRQVGVVGKFVEFFGPGVAQLSIADRATIANMCPEYGATAAYFPVDDISIGYLIQTGRDKEKVTCTKKYLEAVGMLRDFKNSSQDPDFTQVVELDLHTVVPCCSGPKRPQDKVAVSDMKKDFETCLGAKQGFKGFQIAADRHNSMVKFNFEGCDFELAHGSVVIAAITSCTNTSNPSVMLGAGLLAKKAVEAGLTVKPYIKTSLSPGSGVVTYYLRESGVMSYLSQLGFDVVGYGCMTCIGNSGPLPESVVEAITQGDLVAVGVLSGNRNFEGRVHPNTRANYLASPPLVIAYAIAGTVRIDFEKEPLGINASGKKIFLKDIWPTRNEIQAVERQFVIPGMFKEVYQKIETVNKSWNALEAPSDKLYTWNAKSTYIKSPPFFDGLTLALQTPKTIEDAYVLLSFGDSVTTDHISPAGNIARNSPAARYLTSRGLTPREFNSYGSRRGNDAVMARGTFANIRLMNKFIDKQGPQTIHFPSGETLDVFDAAERYKQAGHPLIVLAGKEYGAGSSRDWAAKGPFLLGVKAVLAESYERIHRSNLVGMGVIPLQYLPGEDAGTLGLTGRERYTIIIPEKLTPQMNVQIKLDTGKTFHAIMRFDTDVELTYFHNGGILNYMIRKMAS
;
A
#
# COMPACT_ATOMS: atom_id res chain seq x y z
N LEU A 1 -14.23 3.48 -9.93
CA LEU A 1 -14.69 4.65 -9.15
C LEU A 1 -16.08 4.44 -8.56
N ASP A 2 -16.93 3.63 -9.20
CA ASP A 2 -18.31 3.39 -8.72
C ASP A 2 -18.40 2.79 -7.30
N TYR A 3 -17.35 2.09 -6.85
CA TYR A 3 -17.32 1.52 -5.50
C TYR A 3 -17.29 2.57 -4.39
N ILE A 4 -16.87 3.81 -4.65
CA ILE A 4 -16.80 4.89 -3.63
C ILE A 4 -18.17 5.44 -3.25
N LEU A 5 -19.21 5.16 -4.05
CA LEU A 5 -20.60 5.44 -3.69
C LEU A 5 -21.19 4.42 -2.70
N LEU A 6 -20.38 3.43 -2.29
CA LEU A 6 -20.81 2.28 -1.50
C LEU A 6 -19.96 2.20 -0.24
N LEU A 7 -20.51 1.63 0.83
CA LEU A 7 -19.72 1.21 1.97
C LEU A 7 -18.84 0.02 1.55
N HIS A 8 -17.52 0.19 1.61
CA HIS A 8 -16.58 -0.84 1.24
C HIS A 8 -15.39 -0.90 2.20
N THR A 9 -14.79 -2.08 2.33
CA THR A 9 -13.55 -2.26 3.10
C THR A 9 -12.64 -3.29 2.43
N GLY A 10 -11.34 -3.15 2.62
CA GLY A 10 -10.37 -4.17 2.18
C GLY A 10 -10.32 -5.33 3.17
N VAL A 11 -10.30 -6.56 2.67
CA VAL A 11 -10.18 -7.80 3.45
C VAL A 11 -9.10 -8.71 2.86
N GLY A 12 -8.69 -9.74 3.62
CA GLY A 12 -7.82 -10.79 3.09
C GLY A 12 -8.52 -11.72 2.10
N GLY A 13 -7.73 -12.50 1.36
CA GLY A 13 -8.26 -13.48 0.41
C GLY A 13 -9.15 -14.53 1.09
N ILE A 14 -8.68 -15.12 2.20
CA ILE A 14 -9.45 -16.13 2.96
C ILE A 14 -10.78 -15.61 3.54
N GLU A 15 -10.84 -14.33 3.92
CA GLU A 15 -12.07 -13.70 4.40
C GLU A 15 -13.04 -13.43 3.23
N ALA A 16 -12.51 -12.93 2.11
CA ALA A 16 -13.30 -12.78 0.88
C ALA A 16 -13.81 -14.13 0.35
N GLU A 17 -13.01 -15.19 0.40
CA GLU A 17 -13.40 -16.55 0.04
C GLU A 17 -14.58 -17.02 0.90
N ALA A 18 -14.52 -16.85 2.22
CA ALA A 18 -15.64 -17.20 3.09
C ALA A 18 -16.92 -16.40 2.76
N VAL A 19 -16.79 -15.10 2.46
CA VAL A 19 -17.93 -14.26 2.05
C VAL A 19 -18.54 -14.73 0.72
N MET A 20 -17.70 -15.08 -0.27
CA MET A 20 -18.18 -15.65 -1.55
C MET A 20 -18.94 -16.97 -1.34
N LEU A 21 -18.61 -17.70 -0.27
CA LEU A 21 -19.29 -18.92 0.15
C LEU A 21 -20.50 -18.67 1.07
N GLY A 22 -20.94 -17.42 1.22
CA GLY A 22 -22.15 -17.03 1.97
C GLY A 22 -21.96 -16.85 3.47
N GLN A 23 -20.72 -16.83 3.97
CA GLN A 23 -20.44 -16.52 5.37
C GLN A 23 -20.49 -14.99 5.59
N PRO A 24 -21.28 -14.50 6.56
CA PRO A 24 -21.26 -13.09 6.92
C PRO A 24 -19.89 -12.65 7.46
N ILE A 25 -19.50 -11.39 7.19
CA ILE A 25 -18.36 -10.76 7.87
C ILE A 25 -18.69 -10.64 9.36
N SER A 26 -17.76 -11.05 10.22
CA SER A 26 -17.86 -10.80 11.66
C SER A 26 -17.01 -9.59 12.01
N MET A 27 -17.62 -8.58 12.62
CA MET A 27 -16.93 -7.40 13.09
C MET A 27 -17.60 -6.86 14.35
N VAL A 28 -16.81 -6.24 15.23
CA VAL A 28 -17.35 -5.40 16.29
C VAL A 28 -18.03 -4.19 15.63
N LEU A 29 -19.21 -3.80 16.11
CA LEU A 29 -19.89 -2.61 15.62
C LEU A 29 -18.96 -1.39 15.80
N PRO A 30 -18.56 -0.71 14.72
CA PRO A 30 -17.48 0.27 14.80
C PRO A 30 -18.01 1.61 15.31
N GLU A 31 -17.16 2.33 16.04
CA GLU A 31 -17.32 3.78 16.21
C GLU A 31 -17.21 4.49 14.86
N VAL A 32 -17.84 5.67 14.74
CA VAL A 32 -17.81 6.50 13.52
C VAL A 32 -17.26 7.87 13.84
N VAL A 33 -16.11 8.20 13.24
CA VAL A 33 -15.50 9.53 13.30
C VAL A 33 -16.06 10.39 12.17
N GLY A 34 -16.81 11.43 12.51
CA GLY A 34 -17.28 12.42 11.54
C GLY A 34 -16.14 13.35 11.12
N TYR A 35 -15.80 13.37 9.84
CA TYR A 35 -14.74 14.23 9.31
C TYR A 35 -15.35 15.39 8.51
N LYS A 36 -15.42 16.56 9.15
CA LYS A 36 -16.09 17.74 8.62
C LYS A 36 -15.16 18.55 7.71
N LEU A 37 -15.55 18.74 6.46
CA LEU A 37 -14.82 19.59 5.52
C LEU A 37 -15.46 20.97 5.43
N LEU A 38 -14.64 22.00 5.57
CA LEU A 38 -15.02 23.40 5.56
C LEU A 38 -14.18 24.19 4.54
N GLY A 39 -14.61 25.41 4.22
CA GLY A 39 -13.85 26.32 3.36
C GLY A 39 -13.76 25.88 1.90
N ASN A 40 -12.83 26.48 1.16
CA ASN A 40 -12.53 26.15 -0.23
C ASN A 40 -11.01 25.95 -0.38
N PRO A 41 -10.55 24.92 -1.12
CA PRO A 41 -9.13 24.72 -1.34
C PRO A 41 -8.57 25.79 -2.26
N GLN A 42 -7.35 26.28 -1.96
CA GLN A 42 -6.68 27.29 -2.77
C GLN A 42 -6.51 26.84 -4.24
N PRO A 43 -6.39 27.76 -5.22
CA PRO A 43 -6.41 27.41 -6.65
C PRO A 43 -5.32 26.43 -7.11
N LEU A 44 -4.16 26.41 -6.44
CA LEU A 44 -3.02 25.53 -6.77
C LEU A 44 -3.11 24.16 -6.09
N VAL A 45 -4.04 23.99 -5.15
CA VAL A 45 -4.22 22.75 -4.38
C VAL A 45 -4.93 21.71 -5.22
N THR A 46 -4.39 20.51 -5.19
CA THR A 46 -4.91 19.31 -5.86
C THR A 46 -5.63 18.38 -4.88
N SER A 47 -6.37 17.40 -5.41
CA SER A 47 -6.97 16.34 -4.61
C SER A 47 -5.93 15.50 -3.86
N THR A 48 -4.74 15.33 -4.43
CA THR A 48 -3.63 14.65 -3.78
C THR A 48 -3.17 15.39 -2.52
N ASP A 49 -3.09 16.72 -2.56
CA ASP A 49 -2.68 17.53 -1.40
C ASP A 49 -3.68 17.43 -0.24
N ILE A 50 -4.97 17.39 -0.59
CA ILE A 50 -6.07 17.21 0.37
C ILE A 50 -5.94 15.84 1.04
N VAL A 51 -5.82 14.75 0.26
CA VAL A 51 -5.73 13.40 0.87
C VAL A 51 -4.46 13.20 1.69
N LEU A 52 -3.32 13.76 1.29
CA LEU A 52 -2.09 13.65 2.08
C LEU A 52 -2.20 14.42 3.41
N THR A 53 -2.91 15.56 3.39
CA THR A 53 -3.24 16.32 4.62
C THR A 53 -4.18 15.52 5.53
N ILE A 54 -5.24 14.94 4.98
CA ILE A 54 -6.19 14.09 5.71
C ILE A 54 -5.49 12.84 6.27
N THR A 55 -4.61 12.21 5.49
CA THR A 55 -3.87 11.00 5.90
C THR A 55 -3.00 11.26 7.12
N LYS A 56 -2.23 12.37 7.10
CA LYS A 56 -1.46 12.81 8.27
C LYS A 56 -2.38 13.05 9.48
N HIS A 57 -3.46 13.78 9.29
CA HIS A 57 -4.35 14.19 10.36
C HIS A 57 -5.04 12.98 11.01
N LEU A 58 -5.65 12.09 10.21
CA LEU A 58 -6.35 10.92 10.72
C LEU A 58 -5.43 9.89 11.39
N ARG A 59 -4.15 9.79 10.97
CA ARG A 59 -3.16 9.01 11.72
C ARG A 59 -2.89 9.58 13.11
N GLN A 60 -2.88 10.91 13.25
CA GLN A 60 -2.72 11.56 14.56
C GLN A 60 -3.95 11.38 15.44
N VAL A 61 -5.15 11.38 14.85
CA VAL A 61 -6.42 11.13 15.55
C VAL A 61 -6.52 9.68 16.04
N GLY A 62 -5.96 8.71 15.30
CA GLY A 62 -5.99 7.30 15.68
C GLY A 62 -7.34 6.63 15.39
N VAL A 63 -7.61 6.35 14.11
CA VAL A 63 -8.90 5.81 13.64
C VAL A 63 -8.89 4.31 13.32
N VAL A 64 -7.89 3.57 13.83
CA VAL A 64 -7.80 2.11 13.61
C VAL A 64 -9.00 1.39 14.20
N GLY A 65 -9.66 0.55 13.39
CA GLY A 65 -10.87 -0.20 13.77
C GLY A 65 -12.17 0.62 13.70
N LYS A 66 -12.10 1.91 13.38
CA LYS A 66 -13.26 2.82 13.28
C LYS A 66 -13.67 3.05 11.83
N PHE A 67 -14.87 3.55 11.62
CA PHE A 67 -15.26 4.19 10.36
C PHE A 67 -14.93 5.67 10.41
N VAL A 68 -14.59 6.23 9.25
CA VAL A 68 -14.54 7.67 9.03
C VAL A 68 -15.64 8.01 8.04
N GLU A 69 -16.52 8.92 8.40
CA GLU A 69 -17.58 9.40 7.51
C GLU A 69 -17.42 10.90 7.28
N PHE A 70 -17.36 11.30 6.02
CA PHE A 70 -17.13 12.68 5.64
C PHE A 70 -18.44 13.46 5.55
N PHE A 71 -18.45 14.70 6.05
CA PHE A 71 -19.62 15.58 6.01
C PHE A 71 -19.22 17.06 5.95
N GLY A 72 -20.22 17.94 5.94
CA GLY A 72 -20.03 19.39 5.92
C GLY A 72 -19.96 20.02 4.52
N PRO A 73 -20.08 21.35 4.44
CA PRO A 73 -20.29 22.08 3.19
C PRO A 73 -19.12 21.98 2.21
N GLY A 74 -17.90 21.71 2.68
CA GLY A 74 -16.72 21.51 1.82
C GLY A 74 -16.82 20.26 0.95
N VAL A 75 -17.58 19.24 1.37
CA VAL A 75 -17.76 17.98 0.59
C VAL A 75 -18.48 18.24 -0.74
N ALA A 76 -19.42 19.19 -0.76
CA ALA A 76 -20.18 19.55 -1.96
C ALA A 76 -19.34 20.23 -3.06
N GLN A 77 -18.07 20.56 -2.78
CA GLN A 77 -17.15 21.12 -3.78
C GLN A 77 -16.24 20.04 -4.38
N LEU A 78 -16.16 18.87 -3.75
CA LEU A 78 -15.31 17.77 -4.17
C LEU A 78 -16.04 16.92 -5.22
N SER A 79 -15.39 16.70 -6.36
CA SER A 79 -15.87 15.74 -7.35
C SER A 79 -15.84 14.31 -6.79
N ILE A 80 -16.54 13.37 -7.44
CA ILE A 80 -16.44 11.95 -7.04
C ILE A 80 -15.02 11.43 -7.15
N ALA A 81 -14.24 11.92 -8.11
CA ALA A 81 -12.83 11.54 -8.21
C ALA A 81 -11.98 12.07 -7.04
N ASP A 82 -12.29 13.25 -6.50
CA ASP A 82 -11.61 13.80 -5.32
C ASP A 82 -11.96 12.98 -4.07
N ARG A 83 -13.25 12.72 -3.86
CA ARG A 83 -13.75 11.86 -2.77
C ARG A 83 -13.13 10.47 -2.84
N ALA A 84 -13.02 9.93 -4.04
CA ALA A 84 -12.37 8.65 -4.31
C ALA A 84 -10.88 8.65 -3.97
N THR A 85 -10.19 9.73 -4.30
CA THR A 85 -8.78 9.93 -3.96
C THR A 85 -8.60 9.87 -2.44
N ILE A 86 -9.49 10.54 -1.69
CA ILE A 86 -9.51 10.55 -0.22
C ILE A 86 -9.80 9.15 0.35
N ALA A 87 -10.92 8.55 -0.06
CA ALA A 87 -11.37 7.25 0.41
C ALA A 87 -10.39 6.11 0.07
N ASN A 88 -9.65 6.22 -1.04
CA ASN A 88 -8.65 5.24 -1.44
C ASN A 88 -7.53 5.09 -0.39
N MET A 89 -7.14 6.19 0.27
CA MET A 89 -6.07 6.18 1.26
C MET A 89 -6.52 5.71 2.66
N CYS A 90 -7.74 5.18 2.79
CA CYS A 90 -8.30 4.63 4.02
C CYS A 90 -7.35 3.71 4.79
N PRO A 91 -6.71 2.70 4.17
CA PRO A 91 -5.75 1.85 4.86
C PRO A 91 -4.50 2.61 5.32
N GLU A 92 -4.12 3.69 4.65
CA GLU A 92 -2.93 4.46 4.97
C GLU A 92 -3.13 5.31 6.23
N TYR A 93 -4.36 5.69 6.57
CA TYR A 93 -4.68 6.29 7.88
C TYR A 93 -5.33 5.35 8.89
N GLY A 94 -5.57 4.09 8.51
CA GLY A 94 -5.86 2.98 9.42
C GLY A 94 -7.35 2.69 9.64
N ALA A 95 -8.25 3.50 9.08
CA ALA A 95 -9.68 3.29 9.21
C ALA A 95 -10.13 1.99 8.51
N THR A 96 -11.28 1.45 8.93
CA THR A 96 -11.89 0.31 8.26
C THR A 96 -12.62 0.74 6.99
N ALA A 97 -13.28 1.90 7.03
CA ALA A 97 -13.97 2.51 5.90
C ALA A 97 -13.81 4.03 5.94
N ALA A 98 -13.89 4.66 4.77
CA ALA A 98 -13.82 6.09 4.57
C ALA A 98 -14.96 6.50 3.64
N TYR A 99 -16.08 6.85 4.25
CA TYR A 99 -17.37 6.87 3.57
C TYR A 99 -17.80 8.29 3.20
N PHE A 100 -18.27 8.44 1.96
CA PHE A 100 -18.96 9.62 1.47
C PHE A 100 -20.37 9.19 1.07
N PRO A 101 -21.40 9.56 1.85
CA PRO A 101 -22.78 9.30 1.48
C PRO A 101 -23.14 9.79 0.07
N VAL A 102 -24.08 9.11 -0.59
CA VAL A 102 -24.52 9.46 -1.95
C VAL A 102 -25.28 10.78 -1.93
N ASP A 103 -24.88 11.74 -2.77
CA ASP A 103 -25.53 13.04 -2.98
C ASP A 103 -25.80 13.28 -4.48
N ASP A 104 -26.25 14.49 -4.84
CA ASP A 104 -26.51 14.83 -6.24
C ASP A 104 -25.24 14.84 -7.12
N ILE A 105 -24.05 15.09 -6.55
CA ILE A 105 -22.78 15.00 -7.28
C ILE A 105 -22.50 13.53 -7.66
N SER A 106 -22.80 12.59 -6.76
CA SER A 106 -22.75 11.16 -7.03
C SER A 106 -23.70 10.74 -8.15
N ILE A 107 -24.95 11.24 -8.13
CA ILE A 107 -25.92 10.99 -9.21
C ILE A 107 -25.44 11.56 -10.55
N GLY A 108 -24.90 12.78 -10.56
CA GLY A 108 -24.31 13.41 -11.74
C GLY A 108 -23.15 12.58 -12.32
N TYR A 109 -22.30 12.00 -11.47
CA TYR A 109 -21.21 11.13 -11.90
C TYR A 109 -21.69 9.83 -12.53
N LEU A 110 -22.76 9.20 -12.01
CA LEU A 110 -23.35 8.01 -12.63
C LEU A 110 -23.84 8.32 -14.06
N ILE A 111 -24.44 9.49 -14.27
CA ILE A 111 -24.84 9.96 -15.61
C ILE A 111 -23.60 10.20 -16.48
N GLN A 112 -22.58 10.88 -15.96
CA GLN A 112 -21.34 11.19 -16.67
C GLN A 112 -20.61 9.92 -17.13
N THR A 113 -20.63 8.86 -16.34
CA THR A 113 -20.02 7.55 -16.67
C THR A 113 -20.88 6.68 -17.58
N GLY A 114 -21.99 7.23 -18.09
CA GLY A 114 -22.84 6.57 -19.07
C GLY A 114 -23.70 5.44 -18.51
N ARG A 115 -23.99 5.45 -17.20
CA ARG A 115 -24.95 4.50 -16.60
C ARG A 115 -26.33 4.67 -17.22
N ASP A 116 -27.07 3.57 -17.22
CA ASP A 116 -28.42 3.53 -17.76
C ASP A 116 -29.35 4.53 -17.03
N LYS A 117 -30.14 5.28 -17.80
CA LYS A 117 -30.97 6.38 -17.26
C LYS A 117 -32.06 5.88 -16.31
N GLU A 118 -32.68 4.73 -16.62
CA GLU A 118 -33.71 4.14 -15.77
C GLU A 118 -33.10 3.69 -14.45
N LYS A 119 -31.94 3.04 -14.50
CA LYS A 119 -31.20 2.63 -13.30
C LYS A 119 -30.83 3.83 -12.43
N VAL A 120 -30.27 4.90 -12.99
CA VAL A 120 -29.91 6.10 -12.22
C VAL A 120 -31.14 6.73 -11.55
N THR A 121 -32.25 6.82 -12.28
CA THR A 121 -33.53 7.35 -11.75
C THR A 121 -34.05 6.49 -10.60
N CYS A 122 -34.01 5.16 -10.76
CA CYS A 122 -34.39 4.21 -9.73
C CYS A 122 -33.48 4.32 -8.49
N THR A 123 -32.16 4.41 -8.68
CA THR A 123 -31.18 4.58 -7.59
C THR A 123 -31.45 5.83 -6.78
N LYS A 124 -31.65 6.99 -7.42
CA LYS A 124 -31.97 8.23 -6.70
C LYS A 124 -33.26 8.11 -5.90
N LYS A 125 -34.35 7.65 -6.53
CA LYS A 125 -35.64 7.45 -5.86
C LYS A 125 -35.56 6.47 -4.69
N TYR A 126 -34.81 5.38 -4.84
CA TYR A 126 -34.60 4.40 -3.78
C TYR A 126 -33.89 5.02 -2.58
N LEU A 127 -32.78 5.73 -2.82
CA LEU A 127 -31.99 6.38 -1.77
C LEU A 127 -32.79 7.47 -1.05
N GLU A 128 -33.62 8.23 -1.75
CA GLU A 128 -34.55 9.18 -1.15
C GLU A 128 -35.58 8.45 -0.25
N ALA A 129 -36.21 7.40 -0.77
CA ALA A 129 -37.26 6.67 -0.06
C ALA A 129 -36.75 5.97 1.22
N VAL A 130 -35.50 5.48 1.20
CA VAL A 130 -34.87 4.81 2.36
C VAL A 130 -34.10 5.78 3.27
N GLY A 131 -34.05 7.07 2.96
CA GLY A 131 -33.37 8.09 3.77
C GLY A 131 -31.84 8.04 3.70
N MET A 132 -31.27 7.59 2.58
CA MET A 132 -29.82 7.45 2.35
C MET A 132 -29.28 8.37 1.23
N LEU A 133 -30.10 9.31 0.73
CA LEU A 133 -29.62 10.41 -0.12
C LEU A 133 -29.24 11.61 0.76
N ARG A 134 -27.96 12.03 0.69
CA ARG A 134 -27.38 13.08 1.53
C ARG A 134 -27.42 14.43 0.83
N ASP A 135 -27.78 15.47 1.58
CA ASP A 135 -27.46 16.87 1.26
C ASP A 135 -26.39 17.38 2.24
N PHE A 136 -25.14 17.49 1.78
CA PHE A 136 -24.00 17.97 2.58
C PHE A 136 -24.08 19.46 2.94
N LYS A 137 -24.99 20.23 2.34
CA LYS A 137 -25.24 21.63 2.70
C LYS A 137 -26.29 21.76 3.80
N ASN A 138 -27.07 20.71 4.03
CA ASN A 138 -28.08 20.68 5.07
C ASN A 138 -27.52 20.05 6.36
N SER A 139 -27.14 20.90 7.31
CA SER A 139 -26.61 20.47 8.60
C SER A 139 -27.65 19.82 9.51
N SER A 140 -28.96 20.02 9.29
CA SER A 140 -30.00 19.32 10.08
C SER A 140 -30.06 17.82 9.81
N GLN A 141 -29.32 17.39 8.79
CA GLN A 141 -29.30 16.07 8.24
C GLN A 141 -27.94 15.37 8.53
N ASP A 142 -27.04 16.06 9.24
CA ASP A 142 -25.76 15.52 9.72
C ASP A 142 -26.00 14.43 10.79
N PRO A 143 -25.33 13.26 10.69
CA PRO A 143 -25.43 12.20 11.70
C PRO A 143 -24.83 12.58 13.06
N ASP A 144 -25.26 11.88 14.11
CA ASP A 144 -24.63 11.90 15.44
C ASP A 144 -23.40 11.00 15.46
N PHE A 145 -22.23 11.59 15.20
CA PHE A 145 -20.96 10.88 15.19
C PHE A 145 -20.40 10.63 16.59
N THR A 146 -19.59 9.58 16.76
CA THR A 146 -18.89 9.29 18.03
C THR A 146 -17.98 10.44 18.45
N GLN A 147 -17.29 11.03 17.46
CA GLN A 147 -16.54 12.27 17.61
C GLN A 147 -16.47 12.99 16.26
N VAL A 148 -16.28 14.31 16.28
CA VAL A 148 -16.12 15.13 15.08
C VAL A 148 -14.70 15.69 15.01
N VAL A 149 -14.08 15.59 13.84
CA VAL A 149 -12.80 16.19 13.50
C VAL A 149 -13.00 17.09 12.29
N GLU A 150 -12.39 18.27 12.28
CA GLU A 150 -12.60 19.27 11.22
C GLU A 150 -11.33 19.51 10.39
N LEU A 151 -11.52 19.84 9.12
CA LEU A 151 -10.48 20.36 8.23
C LEU A 151 -11.03 21.53 7.39
N ASP A 152 -10.43 22.70 7.58
CA ASP A 152 -10.61 23.82 6.67
C ASP A 152 -9.71 23.65 5.44
N LEU A 153 -10.32 23.49 4.27
CA LEU A 153 -9.64 23.30 3.00
C LEU A 153 -8.73 24.48 2.61
N HIS A 154 -8.95 25.68 3.17
CA HIS A 154 -8.08 26.83 2.93
C HIS A 154 -6.66 26.64 3.51
N THR A 155 -6.53 25.81 4.55
CA THR A 155 -5.24 25.49 5.21
C THR A 155 -4.40 24.47 4.43
N VAL A 156 -4.98 23.83 3.41
CA VAL A 156 -4.27 22.87 2.58
C VAL A 156 -3.28 23.61 1.68
N VAL A 157 -2.05 23.13 1.66
CA VAL A 157 -0.97 23.64 0.81
C VAL A 157 -0.50 22.52 -0.13
N PRO A 158 0.05 22.85 -1.32
CA PRO A 158 0.73 21.88 -2.16
C PRO A 158 1.76 21.10 -1.34
N CYS A 159 1.70 19.78 -1.38
CA CYS A 159 2.53 18.93 -0.54
C CYS A 159 2.92 17.62 -1.22
N CYS A 160 3.94 16.99 -0.66
CA CYS A 160 4.29 15.61 -0.91
C CYS A 160 4.19 14.83 0.40
N SER A 161 4.39 13.51 0.36
CA SER A 161 4.57 12.71 1.57
C SER A 161 5.72 11.74 1.43
N GLY A 162 6.62 11.73 2.42
CA GLY A 162 7.84 10.92 2.41
C GLY A 162 8.93 11.38 3.37
N PRO A 163 10.12 10.75 3.31
CA PRO A 163 10.58 9.87 2.23
C PRO A 163 10.18 8.38 2.38
N LYS A 164 9.57 7.97 3.51
CA LYS A 164 9.37 6.54 3.82
C LYS A 164 7.96 6.16 4.29
N ARG A 165 7.06 7.11 4.57
CA ARG A 165 5.67 6.80 4.97
C ARG A 165 4.64 7.73 4.33
N PRO A 166 3.39 7.27 4.13
CA PRO A 166 2.32 8.08 3.54
C PRO A 166 1.87 9.27 4.39
N GLN A 167 1.96 9.15 5.72
CA GLN A 167 1.56 10.20 6.67
C GLN A 167 2.65 11.27 6.91
N ASP A 168 3.86 11.07 6.37
CA ASP A 168 4.98 12.00 6.52
C ASP A 168 4.84 13.17 5.53
N LYS A 169 3.78 13.98 5.69
CA LYS A 169 3.50 15.14 4.84
C LYS A 169 4.59 16.20 4.93
N VAL A 170 5.06 16.66 3.77
CA VAL A 170 6.04 17.74 3.61
C VAL A 170 5.45 18.75 2.64
N ALA A 171 5.35 20.02 3.03
CA ALA A 171 4.92 21.07 2.11
C ALA A 171 5.91 21.19 0.95
N VAL A 172 5.45 21.47 -0.27
CA VAL A 172 6.34 21.61 -1.44
C VAL A 172 7.41 22.69 -1.19
N SER A 173 7.06 23.77 -0.49
CA SER A 173 7.98 24.83 -0.07
C SER A 173 9.09 24.36 0.87
N ASP A 174 8.87 23.27 1.63
CA ASP A 174 9.82 22.74 2.62
C ASP A 174 10.57 21.50 2.12
N MET A 175 10.25 20.97 0.93
CA MET A 175 10.79 19.71 0.42
C MET A 175 12.32 19.66 0.39
N LYS A 176 12.96 20.72 -0.09
CA LYS A 176 14.43 20.84 -0.11
C LYS A 176 15.02 20.75 1.30
N LYS A 177 14.50 21.57 2.22
CA LYS A 177 14.97 21.66 3.62
C LYS A 177 14.74 20.36 4.38
N ASP A 178 13.57 19.76 4.24
CA ASP A 178 13.22 18.50 4.88
C ASP A 178 14.10 17.35 4.39
N PHE A 179 14.33 17.26 3.07
CA PHE A 179 15.23 16.24 2.51
C PHE A 179 16.67 16.40 3.00
N GLU A 180 17.21 17.62 2.99
CA GLU A 180 18.57 17.91 3.49
C GLU A 180 18.70 17.60 4.99
N THR A 181 17.66 17.89 5.78
CA THR A 181 17.60 17.49 7.19
C THR A 181 17.59 15.96 7.34
N CYS A 182 16.83 15.25 6.49
CA CYS A 182 16.76 13.79 6.49
C CYS A 182 18.12 13.15 6.14
N LEU A 183 19.01 13.79 5.38
CA LEU A 183 20.32 13.22 5.05
C LEU A 183 21.14 12.93 6.31
N GLY A 184 21.26 13.89 7.23
CA GLY A 184 22.07 13.75 8.45
C GLY A 184 21.37 13.08 9.64
N ALA A 185 20.03 13.05 9.65
CA ALA A 185 19.28 12.48 10.76
C ALA A 185 19.52 10.97 10.93
N LYS A 186 19.45 10.49 12.19
CA LYS A 186 19.59 9.06 12.54
C LYS A 186 18.69 8.19 11.69
N GLN A 187 19.17 7.01 11.30
CA GLN A 187 18.42 6.10 10.45
C GLN A 187 17.02 5.83 11.02
N GLY A 188 16.00 6.13 10.21
CA GLY A 188 14.60 6.04 10.60
C GLY A 188 13.68 6.48 9.46
N PHE A 189 12.43 6.82 9.77
CA PHE A 189 11.47 7.27 8.75
C PHE A 189 11.85 8.62 8.13
N LYS A 190 12.47 9.51 8.91
CA LYS A 190 12.93 10.86 8.52
C LYS A 190 14.45 11.00 8.63
N GLY A 191 15.19 9.93 8.38
CA GLY A 191 16.64 9.94 8.48
C GLY A 191 17.35 8.86 7.69
N PHE A 192 18.44 9.23 7.04
CA PHE A 192 19.28 8.37 6.21
C PHE A 192 20.67 8.10 6.79
N GLN A 193 21.07 8.83 7.83
CA GLN A 193 22.36 8.70 8.53
C GLN A 193 23.58 8.82 7.60
N ILE A 194 23.54 9.82 6.72
CA ILE A 194 24.68 10.20 5.86
C ILE A 194 25.53 11.22 6.61
N ALA A 195 26.84 10.99 6.65
CA ALA A 195 27.81 11.92 7.23
C ALA A 195 27.75 13.29 6.53
N ALA A 196 27.91 14.38 7.30
CA ALA A 196 27.67 15.74 6.83
C ALA A 196 28.57 16.16 5.66
N ASP A 197 29.82 15.72 5.67
CA ASP A 197 30.81 15.91 4.60
C ASP A 197 30.38 15.26 3.27
N ARG A 198 29.53 14.23 3.34
CA ARG A 198 29.01 13.51 2.16
C ARG A 198 27.68 14.06 1.64
N HIS A 199 27.04 15.05 2.28
CA HIS A 199 25.72 15.56 1.83
C HIS A 199 25.73 16.15 0.41
N ASN A 200 26.88 16.63 -0.04
CA ASN A 200 27.08 17.17 -1.39
C ASN A 200 27.79 16.18 -2.34
N SER A 201 27.83 14.88 -2.00
CA SER A 201 28.39 13.85 -2.88
C SER A 201 27.71 13.86 -4.24
N MET A 202 28.51 13.74 -5.28
CA MET A 202 28.08 13.75 -6.67
C MET A 202 28.91 12.73 -7.45
N VAL A 203 28.25 11.98 -8.32
CA VAL A 203 28.85 10.94 -9.15
C VAL A 203 28.53 11.22 -10.61
N LYS A 204 29.58 11.29 -11.44
CA LYS A 204 29.45 11.39 -12.90
C LYS A 204 29.22 10.01 -13.48
N PHE A 205 28.37 9.94 -14.49
CA PHE A 205 28.11 8.71 -15.23
C PHE A 205 27.75 9.04 -16.68
N ASN A 206 28.03 8.09 -17.57
CA ASN A 206 27.66 8.21 -18.97
C ASN A 206 26.31 7.50 -19.20
N PHE A 207 25.42 8.16 -19.93
CA PHE A 207 24.17 7.57 -20.39
C PHE A 207 23.98 7.92 -21.86
N GLU A 208 23.98 6.90 -22.71
CA GLU A 208 23.80 7.03 -24.17
C GLU A 208 24.76 8.03 -24.83
N GLY A 209 26.02 8.08 -24.39
CA GLY A 209 27.05 8.96 -24.95
C GLY A 209 27.07 10.38 -24.38
N CYS A 210 26.16 10.71 -23.45
CA CYS A 210 26.11 11.99 -22.75
C CYS A 210 26.53 11.83 -21.27
N ASP A 211 27.33 12.77 -20.77
CA ASP A 211 27.73 12.79 -19.36
C ASP A 211 26.68 13.48 -18.50
N PHE A 212 26.32 12.83 -17.40
CA PHE A 212 25.38 13.33 -16.40
C PHE A 212 25.96 13.21 -15.00
N GLU A 213 25.33 13.91 -14.05
CA GLU A 213 25.69 13.91 -12.64
C GLU A 213 24.49 13.49 -11.78
N LEU A 214 24.71 12.53 -10.88
CA LEU A 214 23.77 12.14 -9.83
C LEU A 214 24.29 12.59 -8.47
N ALA A 215 23.38 13.08 -7.63
CA ALA A 215 23.68 13.49 -6.26
C ALA A 215 22.58 12.98 -5.31
N HIS A 216 22.76 13.20 -4.01
CA HIS A 216 21.68 13.02 -3.05
C HIS A 216 20.49 13.88 -3.44
N GLY A 217 19.30 13.28 -3.53
CA GLY A 217 18.06 13.98 -3.91
C GLY A 217 17.73 13.94 -5.40
N SER A 218 18.62 13.40 -6.24
CA SER A 218 18.33 13.24 -7.67
C SER A 218 17.14 12.31 -7.90
N VAL A 219 16.23 12.74 -8.76
CA VAL A 219 15.06 11.96 -9.19
C VAL A 219 15.52 10.97 -10.25
N VAL A 220 15.29 9.68 -9.99
CA VAL A 220 15.60 8.58 -10.93
C VAL A 220 14.36 7.81 -11.38
N ILE A 221 13.26 7.96 -10.64
CA ILE A 221 11.93 7.45 -11.02
C ILE A 221 10.93 8.60 -10.88
N ALA A 222 10.15 8.83 -11.93
CA ALA A 222 9.02 9.76 -11.93
C ALA A 222 7.80 9.07 -12.55
N ALA A 223 6.88 8.57 -11.73
CA ALA A 223 5.81 7.70 -12.19
C ALA A 223 4.42 8.29 -11.91
N ILE A 224 3.69 8.63 -12.98
CA ILE A 224 2.25 8.86 -12.88
C ILE A 224 1.57 7.49 -12.91
N THR A 225 1.18 7.03 -11.73
CA THR A 225 0.70 5.67 -11.46
C THR A 225 -0.44 5.68 -10.45
N SER A 226 -0.91 4.48 -10.08
CA SER A 226 -1.95 4.21 -9.09
C SER A 226 -3.36 4.61 -9.49
N CYS A 227 -4.33 3.75 -9.13
CA CYS A 227 -5.75 4.08 -9.23
C CYS A 227 -6.15 5.28 -8.38
N THR A 228 -5.39 5.59 -7.31
CA THR A 228 -5.58 6.75 -6.42
C THR A 228 -5.73 8.05 -7.20
N ASN A 229 -4.82 8.33 -8.13
CA ASN A 229 -4.79 9.59 -8.87
C ASN A 229 -5.14 9.43 -10.35
N THR A 230 -4.82 8.28 -10.98
CA THR A 230 -5.12 8.09 -12.42
C THR A 230 -6.61 7.99 -12.72
N SER A 231 -7.43 7.70 -11.70
CA SER A 231 -8.88 7.74 -11.85
C SER A 231 -9.43 9.16 -11.83
N ASN A 232 -8.64 10.17 -11.44
CA ASN A 232 -9.07 11.54 -11.26
C ASN A 232 -8.70 12.42 -12.47
N PRO A 233 -9.67 12.79 -13.33
CA PRO A 233 -9.38 13.56 -14.54
C PRO A 233 -8.78 14.93 -14.24
N SER A 234 -9.13 15.58 -13.12
CA SER A 234 -8.62 16.90 -12.78
C SER A 234 -7.09 16.91 -12.65
N VAL A 235 -6.52 15.93 -11.94
CA VAL A 235 -5.05 15.84 -11.80
C VAL A 235 -4.35 15.25 -13.03
N MET A 236 -5.02 14.39 -13.80
CA MET A 236 -4.46 13.81 -15.03
C MET A 236 -4.41 14.83 -16.16
N LEU A 237 -5.50 15.59 -16.38
CA LEU A 237 -5.53 16.72 -17.31
C LEU A 237 -4.64 17.86 -16.81
N GLY A 238 -4.60 18.11 -15.50
CA GLY A 238 -3.63 19.04 -14.91
C GLY A 238 -2.19 18.67 -15.24
N ALA A 239 -1.83 17.38 -15.18
CA ALA A 239 -0.50 16.93 -15.57
C ALA A 239 -0.24 17.12 -17.07
N GLY A 240 -1.21 16.80 -17.92
CA GLY A 240 -1.11 17.03 -19.37
C GLY A 240 -0.98 18.51 -19.75
N LEU A 241 -1.73 19.40 -19.09
CA LEU A 241 -1.66 20.84 -19.31
C LEU A 241 -0.32 21.43 -18.81
N LEU A 242 0.19 20.95 -17.68
CA LEU A 242 1.53 21.31 -17.22
C LEU A 242 2.60 20.85 -18.23
N ALA A 243 2.50 19.62 -18.74
CA ALA A 243 3.40 19.11 -19.76
C ALA A 243 3.37 19.97 -21.03
N LYS A 244 2.17 20.34 -21.51
CA LYS A 244 1.99 21.25 -22.64
C LYS A 244 2.69 22.59 -22.41
N LYS A 245 2.40 23.26 -21.30
CA LYS A 245 3.03 24.55 -20.96
C LYS A 245 4.56 24.43 -20.80
N ALA A 246 5.06 23.32 -20.24
CA ALA A 246 6.48 23.06 -20.08
C ALA A 246 7.21 22.89 -21.43
N VAL A 247 6.65 22.08 -22.33
CA VAL A 247 7.21 21.85 -23.67
C VAL A 247 7.17 23.13 -24.50
N GLU A 248 6.05 23.86 -24.49
CA GLU A 248 5.94 25.17 -25.17
C GLU A 248 6.92 26.21 -24.59
N ALA A 249 7.29 26.07 -23.32
CA ALA A 249 8.35 26.86 -22.68
C ALA A 249 9.78 26.34 -22.93
N GLY A 250 9.96 25.26 -23.70
CA GLY A 250 11.27 24.70 -24.04
C GLY A 250 11.92 23.86 -22.96
N LEU A 251 11.16 23.39 -21.97
CA LEU A 251 11.66 22.50 -20.91
C LEU A 251 11.65 21.03 -21.36
N THR A 252 12.59 20.24 -20.85
CA THR A 252 12.73 18.80 -21.10
C THR A 252 13.01 18.04 -19.81
N VAL A 253 12.87 16.71 -19.85
CA VAL A 253 13.26 15.81 -18.76
C VAL A 253 14.59 15.15 -19.12
N LYS A 254 15.48 14.97 -18.15
CA LYS A 254 16.76 14.28 -18.38
C LYS A 254 16.51 12.82 -18.79
N PRO A 255 17.14 12.30 -19.87
CA PRO A 255 16.76 11.04 -20.50
C PRO A 255 17.04 9.79 -19.64
N TYR A 256 17.94 9.88 -18.66
CA TYR A 256 18.21 8.77 -17.74
C TYR A 256 17.11 8.56 -16.68
N ILE A 257 16.19 9.53 -16.52
CA ILE A 257 15.11 9.44 -15.54
C ILE A 257 14.06 8.47 -16.06
N LYS A 258 13.72 7.47 -15.25
CA LYS A 258 12.66 6.54 -15.59
C LYS A 258 11.28 7.16 -15.38
N THR A 259 10.78 7.81 -16.43
CA THR A 259 9.43 8.33 -16.51
C THR A 259 8.44 7.25 -16.92
N SER A 260 7.20 7.35 -16.46
CA SER A 260 6.14 6.39 -16.85
C SER A 260 4.75 6.95 -16.58
N LEU A 261 3.81 6.64 -17.48
CA LEU A 261 2.38 6.80 -17.27
C LEU A 261 1.69 5.42 -17.26
N SER A 262 1.06 5.08 -16.14
CA SER A 262 0.38 3.78 -15.93
C SER A 262 -1.09 4.00 -15.56
N PRO A 263 -1.99 4.24 -16.53
CA PRO A 263 -3.38 4.57 -16.24
C PRO A 263 -4.16 3.38 -15.68
N GLY A 264 -5.14 3.65 -14.81
CA GLY A 264 -6.05 2.63 -14.29
C GLY A 264 -7.10 2.13 -15.30
N SER A 265 -7.33 2.85 -16.40
CA SER A 265 -8.31 2.52 -17.43
C SER A 265 -7.96 3.18 -18.76
N GLY A 266 -8.42 2.60 -19.87
CA GLY A 266 -8.31 3.18 -21.22
C GLY A 266 -8.98 4.55 -21.37
N VAL A 267 -9.99 4.86 -20.53
CA VAL A 267 -10.66 6.17 -20.53
C VAL A 267 -9.67 7.31 -20.31
N VAL A 268 -8.65 7.09 -19.47
CA VAL A 268 -7.61 8.09 -19.19
C VAL A 268 -6.83 8.44 -20.44
N THR A 269 -6.36 7.44 -21.16
CA THR A 269 -5.62 7.64 -22.40
C THR A 269 -6.51 8.27 -23.47
N TYR A 270 -7.80 7.93 -23.49
CA TYR A 270 -8.77 8.53 -24.40
C TYR A 270 -8.84 10.05 -24.20
N TYR A 271 -9.21 10.54 -23.01
CA TYR A 271 -9.35 11.99 -22.82
C TYR A 271 -8.02 12.75 -22.92
N LEU A 272 -6.88 12.12 -22.59
CA LEU A 272 -5.56 12.74 -22.76
C LEU A 272 -5.21 12.94 -24.23
N ARG A 273 -5.62 12.01 -25.10
CA ARG A 273 -5.46 12.12 -26.57
C ARG A 273 -6.40 13.15 -27.15
N GLU A 274 -7.70 13.08 -26.83
CA GLU A 274 -8.70 13.99 -27.39
C GLU A 274 -8.48 15.45 -26.97
N SER A 275 -8.01 15.70 -25.75
CA SER A 275 -7.65 17.05 -25.30
C SER A 275 -6.32 17.55 -25.91
N GLY A 276 -5.62 16.72 -26.68
CA GLY A 276 -4.36 17.05 -27.33
C GLY A 276 -3.13 17.12 -26.41
N VAL A 277 -3.25 16.70 -25.15
CA VAL A 277 -2.14 16.80 -24.16
C VAL A 277 -1.23 15.57 -24.15
N MET A 278 -1.67 14.42 -24.67
CA MET A 278 -0.89 13.18 -24.65
C MET A 278 0.45 13.30 -25.38
N SER A 279 0.50 14.02 -26.52
CA SER A 279 1.75 14.20 -27.27
C SER A 279 2.82 14.97 -26.47
N TYR A 280 2.41 15.92 -25.64
CA TYR A 280 3.30 16.67 -24.77
C TYR A 280 3.77 15.83 -23.57
N LEU A 281 2.91 14.97 -23.03
CA LEU A 281 3.31 13.97 -22.03
C LEU A 281 4.37 13.03 -22.59
N SER A 282 4.18 12.49 -23.80
CA SER A 282 5.15 11.64 -24.49
C SER A 282 6.48 12.35 -24.72
N GLN A 283 6.50 13.62 -25.12
CA GLN A 283 7.75 14.39 -25.27
C GLN A 283 8.55 14.54 -23.97
N LEU A 284 7.89 14.53 -22.81
CA LEU A 284 8.55 14.51 -21.50
C LEU A 284 8.82 13.08 -20.98
N GLY A 285 8.61 12.05 -21.81
CA GLY A 285 8.82 10.64 -21.50
C GLY A 285 7.67 9.94 -20.76
N PHE A 286 6.51 10.60 -20.60
CA PHE A 286 5.33 10.02 -19.94
C PHE A 286 4.43 9.28 -20.93
N ASP A 287 5.01 8.36 -21.70
CA ASP A 287 4.25 7.44 -22.53
C ASP A 287 3.45 6.44 -21.68
N VAL A 288 2.33 5.97 -22.24
CA VAL A 288 1.54 4.91 -21.62
C VAL A 288 2.33 3.60 -21.69
N VAL A 289 2.82 3.15 -20.54
CA VAL A 289 3.61 1.91 -20.44
C VAL A 289 2.78 0.67 -20.09
N GLY A 290 1.52 0.87 -19.67
CA GLY A 290 0.60 -0.23 -19.39
C GLY A 290 -0.59 0.21 -18.54
N TYR A 291 -1.64 -0.62 -18.55
CA TYR A 291 -2.86 -0.42 -17.76
C TYR A 291 -2.87 -1.36 -16.55
N GLY A 292 -2.46 -0.87 -15.39
CA GLY A 292 -2.34 -1.68 -14.18
C GLY A 292 -1.56 -1.00 -13.06
N CYS A 293 -1.31 -1.71 -11.97
CA CYS A 293 -0.66 -1.13 -10.78
C CYS A 293 0.78 -0.65 -11.03
N MET A 294 1.57 -1.39 -11.79
CA MET A 294 2.96 -1.07 -12.17
C MET A 294 3.78 -0.52 -10.98
N THR A 295 4.35 0.68 -11.08
CA THR A 295 5.19 1.30 -10.03
C THR A 295 4.49 1.42 -8.67
N CYS A 296 3.18 1.60 -8.61
CA CYS A 296 2.43 1.70 -7.33
C CYS A 296 2.57 0.46 -6.42
N ILE A 297 2.70 -0.72 -7.03
CA ILE A 297 2.89 -1.99 -6.29
C ILE A 297 4.35 -2.44 -6.22
N GLY A 298 5.28 -1.61 -6.71
CA GLY A 298 6.71 -1.95 -6.78
C GLY A 298 7.12 -2.68 -8.06
N ASN A 299 6.20 -2.85 -9.02
CA ASN A 299 6.54 -3.33 -10.37
C ASN A 299 7.09 -2.16 -11.21
N SER A 300 8.14 -1.52 -10.70
CA SER A 300 8.79 -0.37 -11.30
C SER A 300 9.77 -0.75 -12.41
N GLY A 301 10.13 -2.03 -12.55
CA GLY A 301 11.10 -2.53 -13.52
C GLY A 301 12.53 -2.04 -13.27
N PRO A 302 13.51 -2.38 -14.12
CA PRO A 302 14.91 -1.99 -13.91
C PRO A 302 15.15 -0.51 -14.16
N LEU A 303 16.06 0.10 -13.39
CA LEU A 303 16.72 1.36 -13.77
C LEU A 303 17.87 1.08 -14.75
N PRO A 304 18.31 2.08 -15.54
CA PRO A 304 19.52 1.96 -16.35
C PRO A 304 20.72 1.53 -15.51
N GLU A 305 21.58 0.65 -16.06
CA GLU A 305 22.73 0.09 -15.34
C GLU A 305 23.67 1.18 -14.84
N SER A 306 24.03 2.15 -15.70
CA SER A 306 24.90 3.27 -15.32
C SER A 306 24.32 4.14 -14.20
N VAL A 307 22.99 4.28 -14.12
CA VAL A 307 22.32 4.96 -13.00
C VAL A 307 22.45 4.15 -11.72
N VAL A 308 22.24 2.83 -11.77
CA VAL A 308 22.37 1.94 -10.61
C VAL A 308 23.81 1.91 -10.08
N GLU A 309 24.79 1.86 -10.98
CA GLU A 309 26.21 1.93 -10.64
C GLU A 309 26.54 3.24 -9.94
N ALA A 310 26.13 4.38 -10.50
CA ALA A 310 26.36 5.69 -9.89
C ALA A 310 25.72 5.83 -8.51
N ILE A 311 24.49 5.34 -8.32
CA ILE A 311 23.82 5.32 -7.01
C ILE A 311 24.62 4.51 -6.00
N THR A 312 25.10 3.34 -6.42
CA THR A 312 25.76 2.37 -5.53
C THR A 312 27.17 2.83 -5.18
N GLN A 313 27.96 3.25 -6.18
CA GLN A 313 29.33 3.74 -6.01
C GLN A 313 29.37 5.01 -5.15
N GLY A 314 28.40 5.91 -5.33
CA GLY A 314 28.29 7.12 -4.52
C GLY A 314 27.59 6.93 -3.17
N ASP A 315 27.01 5.75 -2.91
CA ASP A 315 26.09 5.51 -1.79
C ASP A 315 25.04 6.64 -1.67
N LEU A 316 24.46 6.98 -2.82
CA LEU A 316 23.55 8.11 -2.95
C LEU A 316 22.15 7.77 -2.43
N VAL A 317 21.48 8.80 -1.91
CA VAL A 317 20.06 8.75 -1.57
C VAL A 317 19.28 9.19 -2.81
N ALA A 318 19.10 8.25 -3.75
CA ALA A 318 18.32 8.46 -4.96
C ALA A 318 16.81 8.42 -4.68
N VAL A 319 16.06 9.19 -5.47
CA VAL A 319 14.65 9.50 -5.20
C VAL A 319 13.72 8.95 -6.27
N GLY A 320 12.63 8.32 -5.82
CA GLY A 320 11.44 8.08 -6.63
C GLY A 320 10.33 9.05 -6.26
N VAL A 321 9.68 9.66 -7.25
CA VAL A 321 8.47 10.48 -7.07
C VAL A 321 7.33 9.80 -7.82
N LEU A 322 6.21 9.55 -7.14
CA LEU A 322 5.10 8.82 -7.72
C LEU A 322 3.74 9.32 -7.24
N SER A 323 2.73 9.24 -8.10
CA SER A 323 1.33 9.53 -7.72
C SER A 323 0.62 8.35 -7.07
N GLY A 324 1.36 7.56 -6.28
CA GLY A 324 0.86 6.42 -5.52
C GLY A 324 0.22 6.80 -4.18
N ASN A 325 -0.07 5.79 -3.37
CA ASN A 325 -0.51 5.94 -1.99
C ASN A 325 0.50 5.37 -0.96
N ARG A 326 1.56 4.70 -1.42
CA ARG A 326 2.56 4.07 -0.53
C ARG A 326 3.98 4.26 -1.03
N ASN A 327 4.85 4.58 -0.10
CA ASN A 327 6.25 4.95 -0.30
C ASN A 327 7.19 4.32 0.75
N PHE A 328 6.78 3.21 1.35
CA PHE A 328 7.63 2.45 2.27
C PHE A 328 8.98 2.09 1.64
N GLU A 329 10.04 2.14 2.45
CA GLU A 329 11.40 1.83 2.01
C GLU A 329 11.46 0.42 1.38
N GLY A 330 12.07 0.32 0.19
CA GLY A 330 12.18 -0.95 -0.55
C GLY A 330 10.92 -1.40 -1.30
N ARG A 331 9.78 -0.70 -1.19
CA ARG A 331 8.56 -1.03 -1.93
C ARG A 331 8.59 -0.54 -3.37
N VAL A 332 8.98 0.71 -3.62
CA VAL A 332 8.87 1.33 -4.95
C VAL A 332 9.93 0.77 -5.90
N HIS A 333 11.20 0.83 -5.50
CA HIS A 333 12.32 0.26 -6.24
C HIS A 333 13.48 -0.03 -5.26
N PRO A 334 14.27 -1.11 -5.45
CA PRO A 334 15.38 -1.45 -4.54
C PRO A 334 16.44 -0.35 -4.39
N ASN A 335 16.66 0.44 -5.45
CA ASN A 335 17.69 1.50 -5.50
C ASN A 335 17.16 2.90 -5.16
N THR A 336 15.89 3.05 -4.75
CA THR A 336 15.35 4.33 -4.27
C THR A 336 15.16 4.30 -2.75
N ARG A 337 16.11 4.92 -2.03
CA ARG A 337 16.07 5.03 -0.57
C ARG A 337 15.01 6.03 -0.09
N ALA A 338 14.69 7.00 -0.93
CA ALA A 338 13.67 8.01 -0.67
C ALA A 338 12.55 7.92 -1.72
N ASN A 339 11.30 7.91 -1.27
CA ASN A 339 10.15 7.88 -2.16
C ASN A 339 9.09 8.89 -1.71
N TYR A 340 8.63 9.73 -2.62
CA TYR A 340 7.66 10.78 -2.33
C TYR A 340 6.36 10.59 -3.10
N LEU A 341 5.26 10.56 -2.36
CA LEU A 341 3.91 10.64 -2.92
C LEU A 341 3.62 12.09 -3.30
N ALA A 342 3.19 12.32 -4.54
CA ALA A 342 2.89 13.66 -5.04
C ALA A 342 1.78 13.61 -6.09
N SER A 343 1.13 14.75 -6.35
CA SER A 343 0.14 14.83 -7.42
C SER A 343 0.77 14.58 -8.80
N PRO A 344 0.04 14.02 -9.79
CA PRO A 344 0.56 13.84 -11.14
C PRO A 344 1.27 15.07 -11.75
N PRO A 345 0.78 16.32 -11.60
CA PRO A 345 1.53 17.50 -12.05
C PRO A 345 2.86 17.71 -11.31
N LEU A 346 2.93 17.46 -10.00
CA LEU A 346 4.18 17.52 -9.24
C LEU A 346 5.17 16.43 -9.66
N VAL A 347 4.70 15.24 -10.03
CA VAL A 347 5.57 14.18 -10.58
C VAL A 347 6.30 14.69 -11.83
N ILE A 348 5.60 15.39 -12.73
CA ILE A 348 6.22 16.01 -13.92
C ILE A 348 7.18 17.14 -13.51
N ALA A 349 6.77 18.01 -12.58
CA ALA A 349 7.62 19.11 -12.11
C ALA A 349 8.97 18.62 -11.56
N TYR A 350 8.95 17.57 -10.73
CA TYR A 350 10.17 16.95 -10.21
C TYR A 350 10.96 16.18 -11.26
N ALA A 351 10.31 15.61 -12.29
CA ALA A 351 11.00 15.01 -13.42
C ALA A 351 11.79 16.05 -14.22
N ILE A 352 11.18 17.21 -14.50
CA ILE A 352 11.82 18.33 -15.20
C ILE A 352 12.98 18.87 -14.38
N ALA A 353 12.76 19.13 -13.07
CA ALA A 353 13.82 19.60 -12.18
C ALA A 353 14.96 18.57 -12.01
N GLY A 354 14.64 17.28 -12.08
CA GLY A 354 15.58 16.17 -11.89
C GLY A 354 16.09 16.00 -10.45
N THR A 355 15.53 16.73 -9.49
CA THR A 355 15.90 16.68 -8.07
C THR A 355 14.74 17.13 -7.18
N VAL A 356 14.65 16.58 -5.96
CA VAL A 356 13.76 17.10 -4.91
C VAL A 356 14.40 18.21 -4.06
N ARG A 357 15.70 18.49 -4.26
CA ARG A 357 16.44 19.57 -3.58
C ARG A 357 16.30 20.91 -4.30
N ILE A 358 15.06 21.25 -4.64
CA ILE A 358 14.70 22.48 -5.36
C ILE A 358 13.67 23.27 -4.57
N ASP A 359 13.87 24.59 -4.45
CA ASP A 359 12.86 25.54 -4.01
C ASP A 359 12.19 26.15 -5.25
N PHE A 360 10.99 25.67 -5.62
CA PHE A 360 10.30 26.10 -6.83
C PHE A 360 9.91 27.59 -6.86
N GLU A 361 9.94 28.29 -5.72
CA GLU A 361 9.67 29.73 -5.67
C GLU A 361 10.91 30.55 -6.01
N LYS A 362 12.10 30.05 -5.65
CA LYS A 362 13.37 30.77 -5.78
C LYS A 362 14.23 30.29 -6.95
N GLU A 363 14.09 29.04 -7.34
CA GLU A 363 14.90 28.37 -8.35
C GLU A 363 14.07 28.06 -9.60
N PRO A 364 14.52 28.44 -10.81
CA PRO A 364 13.80 28.10 -12.04
C PRO A 364 13.95 26.61 -12.37
N LEU A 365 12.96 26.05 -13.06
CA LEU A 365 13.00 24.69 -13.63
C LEU A 365 14.02 24.60 -14.77
N GLY A 366 14.21 25.70 -15.49
CA GLY A 366 15.14 25.78 -16.60
C GLY A 366 15.16 27.18 -17.22
N ILE A 367 15.99 27.34 -18.24
CA ILE A 367 16.09 28.56 -19.03
C ILE A 367 15.69 28.18 -20.45
N ASN A 368 14.73 28.91 -21.02
CA ASN A 368 14.26 28.65 -22.38
C ASN A 368 15.25 29.18 -23.44
N ALA A 369 14.97 28.91 -24.72
CA ALA A 369 15.80 29.36 -25.84
C ALA A 369 15.95 30.90 -25.93
N SER A 370 15.00 31.67 -25.37
CA SER A 370 15.07 33.14 -25.31
C SER A 370 15.81 33.68 -24.09
N GLY A 371 16.46 32.82 -23.29
CA GLY A 371 17.14 33.21 -22.05
C GLY A 371 16.22 33.51 -20.86
N LYS A 372 14.91 33.29 -20.97
CA LYS A 372 13.94 33.49 -19.89
C LYS A 372 14.01 32.33 -18.90
N LYS A 373 14.16 32.66 -17.61
CA LYS A 373 14.01 31.72 -16.50
C LYS A 373 12.54 31.30 -16.38
N ILE A 374 12.28 30.00 -16.44
CA ILE A 374 10.93 29.43 -16.31
C ILE A 374 10.78 28.84 -14.92
N PHE A 375 9.83 29.36 -14.13
CA PHE A 375 9.49 28.88 -12.80
C PHE A 375 8.28 27.94 -12.85
N LEU A 376 8.08 27.14 -11.81
CA LEU A 376 6.92 26.24 -11.72
C LEU A 376 5.59 26.99 -11.87
N LYS A 377 5.48 28.17 -11.25
CA LYS A 377 4.29 29.04 -11.35
C LYS A 377 3.96 29.48 -12.77
N ASP A 378 4.95 29.55 -13.67
CA ASP A 378 4.74 30.01 -15.05
C ASP A 378 4.07 28.93 -15.91
N ILE A 379 4.19 27.66 -15.52
CA ILE A 379 3.68 26.49 -16.25
C ILE A 379 2.58 25.74 -15.50
N TRP A 380 2.26 26.14 -14.27
CA TRP A 380 1.24 25.47 -13.46
C TRP A 380 -0.17 25.82 -13.98
N PRO A 381 -1.00 24.82 -14.35
CA PRO A 381 -2.35 25.11 -14.83
C PRO A 381 -3.26 25.53 -13.68
N THR A 382 -4.12 26.51 -13.95
CA THR A 382 -5.12 26.95 -12.96
C THR A 382 -6.27 25.94 -12.87
N ARG A 383 -6.98 25.90 -11.73
CA ARG A 383 -8.18 25.06 -11.58
C ARG A 383 -9.24 25.34 -12.66
N ASN A 384 -9.41 26.59 -13.08
CA ASN A 384 -10.37 26.96 -14.12
C ASN A 384 -9.98 26.41 -15.49
N GLU A 385 -8.69 26.44 -15.85
CA GLU A 385 -8.17 25.82 -17.09
C GLU A 385 -8.44 24.31 -17.08
N ILE A 386 -8.16 23.63 -15.96
CA ILE A 386 -8.39 22.19 -15.81
C ILE A 386 -9.88 21.85 -15.96
N GLN A 387 -10.76 22.56 -15.24
CA GLN A 387 -12.20 22.32 -15.27
C GLN A 387 -12.84 22.59 -16.63
N ALA A 388 -12.29 23.52 -17.41
CA ALA A 388 -12.76 23.77 -18.77
C ALA A 388 -12.49 22.54 -19.67
N VAL A 389 -11.25 22.02 -19.62
CA VAL A 389 -10.85 20.82 -20.38
C VAL A 389 -11.61 19.58 -19.90
N GLU A 390 -11.76 19.40 -18.58
CA GLU A 390 -12.48 18.26 -18.02
C GLU A 390 -13.94 18.21 -18.48
N ARG A 391 -14.66 19.34 -18.42
CA ARG A 391 -16.06 19.42 -18.88
C ARG A 391 -16.22 19.13 -20.37
N GLN A 392 -15.24 19.52 -21.18
CA GLN A 392 -15.27 19.32 -22.62
C GLN A 392 -14.91 17.89 -23.03
N PHE A 393 -13.91 17.29 -22.38
CA PHE A 393 -13.29 16.05 -22.83
C PHE A 393 -13.56 14.83 -21.94
N VAL A 394 -14.32 14.94 -20.85
CA VAL A 394 -14.71 13.78 -20.02
C VAL A 394 -16.21 13.56 -20.13
N ILE A 395 -16.61 12.89 -21.21
CA ILE A 395 -18.02 12.73 -21.62
C ILE A 395 -18.48 11.26 -21.59
N PRO A 396 -19.79 10.99 -21.43
CA PRO A 396 -20.33 9.63 -21.34
C PRO A 396 -20.00 8.70 -22.50
N GLY A 397 -19.87 9.24 -23.72
CA GLY A 397 -19.53 8.44 -24.92
C GLY A 397 -18.23 7.67 -24.76
N MET A 398 -17.23 8.27 -24.11
CA MET A 398 -15.92 7.66 -23.89
C MET A 398 -15.99 6.46 -22.95
N PHE A 399 -16.77 6.57 -21.88
CA PHE A 399 -16.98 5.46 -20.94
C PHE A 399 -17.67 4.29 -21.66
N LYS A 400 -18.72 4.58 -22.43
CA LYS A 400 -19.44 3.54 -23.19
C LYS A 400 -18.51 2.83 -24.17
N GLU A 401 -17.71 3.55 -24.93
CA GLU A 401 -16.81 2.95 -25.91
C GLU A 401 -15.75 2.04 -25.27
N VAL A 402 -15.09 2.53 -24.20
CA VAL A 402 -14.04 1.77 -23.52
C VAL A 402 -14.62 0.52 -22.83
N TYR A 403 -15.75 0.65 -22.14
CA TYR A 403 -16.29 -0.45 -21.35
C TYR A 403 -17.15 -1.44 -22.17
N GLN A 404 -17.69 -1.06 -23.33
CA GLN A 404 -18.46 -1.98 -24.19
C GLN A 404 -17.64 -3.20 -24.64
N LYS A 405 -16.32 -3.04 -24.78
CA LYS A 405 -15.43 -4.09 -25.30
C LYS A 405 -14.55 -4.71 -24.22
N ILE A 406 -14.69 -4.34 -22.95
CA ILE A 406 -13.72 -4.69 -21.89
C ILE A 406 -13.53 -6.20 -21.72
N GLU A 407 -14.59 -7.00 -21.89
CA GLU A 407 -14.55 -8.46 -21.72
C GLU A 407 -14.05 -9.20 -22.97
N THR A 408 -14.14 -8.59 -24.16
CA THR A 408 -13.93 -9.27 -25.45
C THR A 408 -12.77 -8.72 -26.28
N VAL A 409 -12.25 -7.54 -25.95
CA VAL A 409 -11.24 -6.83 -26.77
C VAL A 409 -9.88 -7.54 -26.81
N ASN A 410 -9.52 -8.27 -25.76
CA ASN A 410 -8.18 -8.85 -25.65
C ASN A 410 -8.11 -10.21 -26.37
N LYS A 411 -7.65 -10.20 -27.62
CA LYS A 411 -7.50 -11.41 -28.45
C LYS A 411 -6.59 -12.46 -27.82
N SER A 412 -5.52 -12.06 -27.13
CA SER A 412 -4.61 -12.99 -26.45
C SER A 412 -5.28 -13.68 -25.26
N TRP A 413 -6.15 -12.98 -24.54
CA TRP A 413 -6.98 -13.57 -23.48
C TRP A 413 -7.99 -14.58 -24.06
N ASN A 414 -8.70 -14.18 -25.12
CA ASN A 414 -9.70 -15.04 -25.75
C ASN A 414 -9.10 -16.32 -26.38
N ALA A 415 -7.80 -16.30 -26.70
CA ALA A 415 -7.08 -17.44 -27.25
C ALA A 415 -6.56 -18.43 -26.17
N LEU A 416 -6.71 -18.12 -24.88
CA LEU A 416 -6.34 -19.05 -23.81
C LEU A 416 -7.32 -20.22 -23.77
N GLU A 417 -6.79 -21.44 -23.88
CA GLU A 417 -7.55 -22.66 -23.69
C GLU A 417 -7.64 -22.99 -22.20
N ALA A 418 -8.87 -23.18 -21.70
CA ALA A 418 -9.14 -23.59 -20.33
C ALA A 418 -9.77 -25.00 -20.31
N PRO A 419 -9.36 -25.89 -19.39
CA PRO A 419 -10.00 -27.19 -19.24
C PRO A 419 -11.44 -27.02 -18.72
N SER A 420 -12.30 -28.00 -19.00
CA SER A 420 -13.69 -28.05 -18.50
C SER A 420 -13.80 -28.69 -17.10
N ASP A 421 -12.68 -29.05 -16.48
CA ASP A 421 -12.61 -29.69 -15.18
C ASP A 421 -13.20 -28.81 -14.07
N LYS A 422 -14.02 -29.40 -13.19
CA LYS A 422 -14.51 -28.73 -11.97
C LYS A 422 -13.56 -28.85 -10.79
N LEU A 423 -12.80 -29.94 -10.75
CA LEU A 423 -11.71 -30.17 -9.78
C LEU A 423 -10.40 -29.89 -10.48
N TYR A 424 -9.61 -28.97 -9.94
CA TYR A 424 -8.38 -28.54 -10.59
C TYR A 424 -7.34 -29.68 -10.67
N THR A 425 -6.94 -30.05 -11.88
CA THR A 425 -5.91 -31.06 -12.11
C THR A 425 -4.53 -30.47 -11.84
N TRP A 426 -3.98 -30.75 -10.65
CA TRP A 426 -2.68 -30.21 -10.23
C TRP A 426 -1.52 -30.72 -11.08
N ASN A 427 -0.75 -29.79 -11.67
CA ASN A 427 0.47 -30.12 -12.39
C ASN A 427 1.71 -30.01 -11.47
N ALA A 428 2.30 -31.15 -11.09
CA ALA A 428 3.49 -31.21 -10.23
C ALA A 428 4.73 -30.50 -10.82
N LYS A 429 4.78 -30.25 -12.13
CA LYS A 429 5.86 -29.49 -12.78
C LYS A 429 5.68 -27.98 -12.63
N SER A 430 4.45 -27.52 -12.38
CA SER A 430 4.13 -26.08 -12.28
C SER A 430 4.94 -25.40 -11.19
N THR A 431 5.53 -24.26 -11.53
CA THR A 431 6.17 -23.36 -10.56
C THR A 431 5.27 -22.19 -10.17
N TYR A 432 4.04 -22.13 -10.68
CA TYR A 432 3.08 -21.04 -10.43
C TYR A 432 1.87 -21.47 -9.60
N ILE A 433 1.30 -22.64 -9.86
CA ILE A 433 0.10 -23.16 -9.22
C ILE A 433 0.44 -24.51 -8.57
N LYS A 434 0.27 -24.61 -7.25
CA LYS A 434 0.58 -25.79 -6.44
C LYS A 434 -0.52 -26.01 -5.40
N SER A 435 -0.87 -27.28 -5.14
CA SER A 435 -1.80 -27.62 -4.06
C SER A 435 -1.19 -27.22 -2.71
N PRO A 436 -1.86 -26.35 -1.93
CA PRO A 436 -1.34 -25.89 -0.66
C PRO A 436 -1.62 -26.90 0.47
N PRO A 437 -0.75 -26.99 1.49
CA PRO A 437 -0.87 -27.97 2.56
C PRO A 437 -1.84 -27.54 3.70
N PHE A 438 -2.67 -26.52 3.49
CA PHE A 438 -3.48 -25.91 4.56
C PHE A 438 -4.52 -26.86 5.17
N PHE A 439 -4.91 -27.89 4.42
CA PHE A 439 -5.96 -28.84 4.80
C PHE A 439 -5.42 -30.26 5.04
N ASP A 440 -4.10 -30.44 5.04
CA ASP A 440 -3.48 -31.74 5.25
C ASP A 440 -3.84 -32.26 6.66
N GLY A 441 -4.43 -33.45 6.72
CA GLY A 441 -4.87 -34.06 7.98
C GLY A 441 -6.12 -33.43 8.61
N LEU A 442 -6.89 -32.62 7.87
CA LEU A 442 -8.13 -32.02 8.38
C LEU A 442 -9.18 -33.09 8.71
N THR A 443 -9.69 -33.07 9.94
CA THR A 443 -10.76 -33.96 10.44
C THR A 443 -12.08 -33.21 10.63
N LEU A 444 -13.22 -33.93 10.51
CA LEU A 444 -14.55 -33.37 10.82
C LEU A 444 -14.68 -33.00 12.31
N ALA A 445 -14.22 -33.86 13.21
CA ALA A 445 -14.19 -33.57 14.64
C ALA A 445 -13.18 -32.45 14.94
N LEU A 446 -13.57 -31.53 15.83
CA LEU A 446 -12.70 -30.46 16.33
C LEU A 446 -11.73 -31.00 17.38
N GLN A 447 -10.52 -30.48 17.38
CA GLN A 447 -9.53 -30.73 18.43
C GLN A 447 -9.50 -29.56 19.40
N THR A 448 -9.35 -29.83 20.69
CA THR A 448 -9.20 -28.78 21.69
C THR A 448 -7.87 -28.04 21.49
N PRO A 449 -7.87 -26.70 21.38
CA PRO A 449 -6.64 -25.92 21.35
C PRO A 449 -5.77 -26.22 22.58
N LYS A 450 -4.47 -26.40 22.36
CA LYS A 450 -3.50 -26.72 23.42
C LYS A 450 -2.62 -25.51 23.70
N THR A 451 -2.17 -25.40 24.95
CA THR A 451 -1.08 -24.51 25.36
C THR A 451 0.10 -24.60 24.39
N ILE A 452 0.65 -23.45 24.02
CA ILE A 452 1.91 -23.39 23.28
C ILE A 452 3.02 -23.47 24.32
N GLU A 453 3.81 -24.54 24.31
CA GLU A 453 4.86 -24.78 25.31
C GLU A 453 6.25 -24.47 24.74
N ASP A 454 7.09 -23.79 25.52
CA ASP A 454 8.51 -23.55 25.25
C ASP A 454 8.83 -23.04 23.82
N ALA A 455 8.01 -22.13 23.30
CA ALA A 455 8.19 -21.59 21.95
C ALA A 455 9.41 -20.66 21.86
N TYR A 456 10.13 -20.76 20.75
CA TYR A 456 11.21 -19.83 20.42
C TYR A 456 10.65 -18.60 19.70
N VAL A 457 11.31 -17.45 19.88
CA VAL A 457 11.04 -16.27 19.07
C VAL A 457 11.80 -16.37 17.76
N LEU A 458 11.08 -16.49 16.64
CA LEU A 458 11.70 -16.51 15.32
C LEU A 458 12.28 -15.13 14.96
N LEU A 459 11.56 -14.07 15.29
CA LEU A 459 11.84 -12.68 14.92
C LEU A 459 11.40 -11.72 16.01
N SER A 460 12.18 -10.67 16.24
CA SER A 460 11.83 -9.56 17.14
C SER A 460 11.89 -8.24 16.39
N PHE A 461 10.79 -7.51 16.33
CA PHE A 461 10.65 -6.30 15.54
C PHE A 461 10.41 -5.05 16.37
N GLY A 462 10.65 -3.88 15.75
CA GLY A 462 10.15 -2.59 16.21
C GLY A 462 8.75 -2.28 15.66
N ASP A 463 8.47 -0.99 15.53
CA ASP A 463 7.18 -0.46 15.08
C ASP A 463 7.01 -0.52 13.55
N SER A 464 5.74 -0.44 13.12
CA SER A 464 5.28 -0.26 11.75
C SER A 464 5.85 -1.27 10.73
N VAL A 465 5.99 -2.53 11.15
CA VAL A 465 6.32 -3.64 10.24
C VAL A 465 5.16 -3.85 9.27
N THR A 466 5.34 -3.44 8.02
CA THR A 466 4.31 -3.58 6.99
C THR A 466 4.18 -5.01 6.45
N THR A 467 3.06 -5.34 5.82
CA THR A 467 2.89 -6.63 5.12
C THR A 467 3.82 -6.82 3.91
N ASP A 468 4.48 -5.75 3.43
CA ASP A 468 5.57 -5.87 2.44
C ASP A 468 6.87 -6.37 3.09
N HIS A 469 7.10 -6.14 4.38
CA HIS A 469 8.20 -6.78 5.12
C HIS A 469 7.90 -8.26 5.39
N ILE A 470 6.66 -8.56 5.79
CA ILE A 470 6.22 -9.91 6.15
C ILE A 470 6.11 -10.82 4.91
N SER A 471 5.54 -10.31 3.81
CA SER A 471 5.34 -11.07 2.58
C SER A 471 5.61 -10.15 1.38
N PRO A 472 6.87 -9.89 0.98
CA PRO A 472 7.20 -9.08 -0.20
C PRO A 472 6.44 -9.54 -1.46
N ALA A 473 6.14 -8.59 -2.35
CA ALA A 473 5.44 -8.87 -3.61
C ALA A 473 6.29 -8.59 -4.86
N GLY A 474 7.38 -7.84 -4.72
CA GLY A 474 8.25 -7.43 -5.82
C GLY A 474 9.26 -8.50 -6.23
N ASN A 475 10.45 -8.04 -6.62
CA ASN A 475 11.54 -8.88 -7.13
C ASN A 475 11.99 -9.96 -6.14
N ILE A 476 12.34 -11.14 -6.66
CA ILE A 476 12.95 -12.24 -5.90
C ILE A 476 14.46 -12.06 -5.91
N ALA A 477 15.06 -11.80 -4.74
CA ALA A 477 16.51 -11.61 -4.63
C ALA A 477 17.27 -12.90 -4.97
N ARG A 478 18.37 -12.79 -5.74
CA ARG A 478 19.14 -13.94 -6.27
C ARG A 478 19.73 -14.84 -5.18
N ASN A 479 20.04 -14.27 -4.01
CA ASN A 479 20.60 -14.96 -2.85
C ASN A 479 19.53 -15.47 -1.86
N SER A 480 18.23 -15.39 -2.19
CA SER A 480 17.15 -15.79 -1.29
C SER A 480 16.82 -17.28 -1.34
N PRO A 481 16.13 -17.83 -0.30
CA PRO A 481 15.63 -19.20 -0.32
C PRO A 481 14.72 -19.49 -1.51
N ALA A 482 13.89 -18.52 -1.90
CA ALA A 482 12.99 -18.65 -3.05
C ALA A 482 13.75 -18.76 -4.38
N ALA A 483 14.83 -17.97 -4.56
CA ALA A 483 15.70 -18.10 -5.72
C ALA A 483 16.39 -19.45 -5.78
N ARG A 484 16.90 -19.97 -4.64
CA ARG A 484 17.49 -21.32 -4.57
C ARG A 484 16.48 -22.40 -4.99
N TYR A 485 15.24 -22.29 -4.52
CA TYR A 485 14.15 -23.19 -4.91
C TYR A 485 13.83 -23.09 -6.42
N LEU A 486 13.62 -21.89 -6.97
CA LEU A 486 13.31 -21.73 -8.40
C LEU A 486 14.47 -22.18 -9.30
N THR A 487 15.71 -21.96 -8.88
CA THR A 487 16.91 -22.44 -9.57
C THR A 487 16.98 -23.96 -9.57
N SER A 488 16.67 -24.61 -8.44
CA SER A 488 16.59 -26.08 -8.37
C SER A 488 15.51 -26.68 -9.29
N ARG A 489 14.56 -25.85 -9.74
CA ARG A 489 13.50 -26.19 -10.70
C ARG A 489 13.85 -25.79 -12.14
N GLY A 490 15.10 -25.38 -12.40
CA GLY A 490 15.62 -25.07 -13.73
C GLY A 490 15.36 -23.65 -14.23
N LEU A 491 14.92 -22.72 -13.36
CA LEU A 491 14.66 -21.33 -13.77
C LEU A 491 15.90 -20.45 -13.58
N THR A 492 16.08 -19.50 -14.50
CA THR A 492 17.09 -18.43 -14.38
C THR A 492 16.51 -17.18 -13.70
N PRO A 493 17.33 -16.25 -13.18
CA PRO A 493 16.83 -15.05 -12.50
C PRO A 493 15.83 -14.20 -13.29
N ARG A 494 15.96 -14.13 -14.63
CA ARG A 494 15.00 -13.39 -15.47
C ARG A 494 13.61 -14.04 -15.49
N GLU A 495 13.53 -15.34 -15.20
CA GLU A 495 12.30 -16.16 -15.23
C GLU A 495 11.68 -16.29 -13.82
N PHE A 496 12.35 -15.78 -12.79
CA PHE A 496 11.81 -15.83 -11.42
C PHE A 496 10.47 -15.09 -11.31
N ASN A 497 10.30 -14.01 -12.07
CA ASN A 497 9.17 -13.10 -11.97
C ASN A 497 9.14 -12.47 -10.55
N SER A 498 7.99 -12.00 -10.09
CA SER A 498 7.81 -11.39 -8.77
C SER A 498 7.22 -12.36 -7.75
N TYR A 499 7.42 -12.12 -6.45
CA TYR A 499 6.70 -12.87 -5.41
C TYR A 499 5.18 -12.78 -5.57
N GLY A 500 4.65 -11.62 -5.98
CA GLY A 500 3.22 -11.45 -6.24
C GLY A 500 2.67 -12.41 -7.30
N SER A 501 3.46 -12.69 -8.35
CA SER A 501 3.10 -13.66 -9.39
C SER A 501 3.13 -15.12 -8.91
N ARG A 502 3.85 -15.41 -7.82
CA ARG A 502 4.07 -16.75 -7.28
C ARG A 502 3.10 -17.13 -6.15
N ARG A 503 2.07 -16.31 -5.90
CA ARG A 503 1.08 -16.52 -4.82
C ARG A 503 0.26 -17.81 -4.91
N GLY A 504 0.19 -18.43 -6.09
CA GLY A 504 -0.40 -19.76 -6.26
C GLY A 504 0.52 -20.91 -5.86
N ASN A 505 1.76 -20.63 -5.40
CA ASN A 505 2.75 -21.63 -5.04
C ASN A 505 3.27 -21.41 -3.61
N ASP A 506 2.76 -22.19 -2.67
CA ASP A 506 3.12 -22.10 -1.25
C ASP A 506 4.61 -22.32 -0.99
N ALA A 507 5.29 -23.16 -1.79
CA ALA A 507 6.71 -23.43 -1.61
C ALA A 507 7.57 -22.17 -1.85
N VAL A 508 7.17 -21.31 -2.80
CA VAL A 508 7.84 -20.03 -3.07
C VAL A 508 7.46 -19.00 -2.02
N MET A 509 6.18 -18.92 -1.67
CA MET A 509 5.68 -17.90 -0.75
C MET A 509 6.13 -18.10 0.69
N ALA A 510 6.21 -19.34 1.18
CA ALA A 510 6.82 -19.64 2.48
C ALA A 510 8.28 -19.18 2.51
N ARG A 511 9.04 -19.47 1.44
CA ARG A 511 10.44 -19.01 1.26
C ARG A 511 10.58 -17.51 1.09
N GLY A 512 9.53 -16.83 0.63
CA GLY A 512 9.43 -15.39 0.53
C GLY A 512 8.98 -14.71 1.82
N THR A 513 8.54 -15.46 2.83
CA THR A 513 8.03 -14.89 4.08
C THR A 513 9.20 -14.32 4.89
N PHE A 514 9.07 -13.06 5.29
CA PHE A 514 10.13 -12.25 5.90
C PHE A 514 11.39 -12.12 5.03
N ALA A 515 11.27 -12.29 3.70
CA ALA A 515 12.40 -12.20 2.77
C ALA A 515 12.70 -10.78 2.27
N ASN A 516 12.10 -9.75 2.87
CA ASN A 516 12.33 -8.37 2.47
C ASN A 516 13.75 -7.93 2.87
N ILE A 517 14.51 -7.40 1.91
CA ILE A 517 15.91 -6.96 2.11
C ILE A 517 16.05 -5.80 3.11
N ARG A 518 14.96 -5.09 3.42
CA ARG A 518 14.90 -3.98 4.37
C ARG A 518 14.33 -4.38 5.73
N LEU A 519 14.11 -5.69 5.97
CA LEU A 519 13.63 -6.17 7.26
C LEU A 519 14.61 -5.79 8.38
N MET A 520 14.08 -5.21 9.46
CA MET A 520 14.85 -4.82 10.65
C MET A 520 14.53 -5.74 11.81
N ASN A 521 15.25 -6.85 11.91
CA ASN A 521 15.16 -7.78 13.02
C ASN A 521 16.07 -7.32 14.16
N LYS A 522 15.54 -7.09 15.37
CA LYS A 522 16.28 -6.64 16.56
C LYS A 522 17.37 -7.64 17.01
N PHE A 523 17.33 -8.89 16.54
CA PHE A 523 18.41 -9.85 16.78
C PHE A 523 19.65 -9.60 15.93
N ILE A 524 19.55 -8.78 14.87
CA ILE A 524 20.61 -8.53 13.91
C ILE A 524 20.79 -7.01 13.75
N ASP A 525 22.01 -6.52 13.98
CA ASP A 525 22.33 -5.08 13.91
C ASP A 525 22.39 -4.49 12.49
N LYS A 526 21.74 -5.13 11.50
CA LYS A 526 21.67 -4.66 10.11
C LYS A 526 20.34 -5.02 9.44
N GLN A 527 19.94 -4.22 8.45
CA GLN A 527 18.84 -4.56 7.54
C GLN A 527 19.14 -5.86 6.80
N GLY A 528 18.19 -6.78 6.81
CA GLY A 528 18.28 -8.01 6.01
C GLY A 528 17.24 -9.07 6.38
N PRO A 529 16.97 -10.00 5.46
CA PRO A 529 15.94 -11.02 5.63
C PRO A 529 16.44 -12.23 6.44
N GLN A 530 17.05 -11.98 7.59
CA GLN A 530 17.77 -12.98 8.39
C GLN A 530 17.32 -13.00 9.86
N THR A 531 17.59 -14.10 10.53
CA THR A 531 17.42 -14.25 11.99
C THR A 531 18.47 -15.20 12.57
N ILE A 532 18.52 -15.29 13.90
CA ILE A 532 19.40 -16.20 14.63
C ILE A 532 18.62 -17.49 14.93
N HIS A 533 19.15 -18.64 14.54
CA HIS A 533 18.68 -19.93 15.05
C HIS A 533 19.34 -20.19 16.41
N PHE A 534 18.65 -19.84 17.49
CA PHE A 534 19.19 -19.82 18.85
C PHE A 534 19.87 -21.13 19.29
N PRO A 535 19.32 -22.33 19.00
CA PRO A 535 19.99 -23.57 19.39
C PRO A 535 21.40 -23.75 18.80
N SER A 536 21.65 -23.24 17.58
CA SER A 536 22.98 -23.33 16.95
C SER A 536 23.80 -22.04 17.00
N GLY A 537 23.18 -20.89 17.31
CA GLY A 537 23.81 -19.57 17.23
C GLY A 537 24.03 -19.02 15.81
N GLU A 538 23.82 -19.84 14.77
CA GLU A 538 23.93 -19.43 13.37
C GLU A 538 22.90 -18.38 12.95
N THR A 539 23.36 -17.39 12.16
CA THR A 539 22.50 -16.45 11.45
C THR A 539 22.13 -17.03 10.09
N LEU A 540 20.83 -17.18 9.84
CA LEU A 540 20.28 -17.81 8.63
C LEU A 540 19.21 -16.93 7.98
N ASP A 541 18.87 -17.19 6.72
CA ASP A 541 17.64 -16.65 6.14
C ASP A 541 16.44 -17.15 6.96
N VAL A 542 15.42 -16.31 7.15
CA VAL A 542 14.32 -16.60 8.08
C VAL A 542 13.64 -17.95 7.79
N PHE A 543 13.41 -18.26 6.52
CA PHE A 543 12.82 -19.54 6.11
C PHE A 543 13.70 -20.74 6.54
N ASP A 544 15.01 -20.65 6.36
CA ASP A 544 15.92 -21.76 6.70
C ASP A 544 15.99 -21.97 8.22
N ALA A 545 15.98 -20.90 9.01
CA ALA A 545 15.88 -20.98 10.47
C ALA A 545 14.56 -21.63 10.91
N ALA A 546 13.44 -21.21 10.32
CA ALA A 546 12.12 -21.76 10.62
C ALA A 546 12.02 -23.26 10.28
N GLU A 547 12.61 -23.70 9.17
CA GLU A 547 12.67 -25.14 8.83
C GLU A 547 13.45 -25.95 9.87
N ARG A 548 14.56 -25.44 10.41
CA ARG A 548 15.30 -26.14 11.47
C ARG A 548 14.47 -26.28 12.75
N TYR A 549 13.81 -25.22 13.19
CA TYR A 549 12.92 -25.29 14.35
C TYR A 549 11.76 -26.27 14.13
N LYS A 550 11.15 -26.25 12.93
CA LYS A 550 10.07 -27.16 12.56
C LYS A 550 10.52 -28.62 12.57
N GLN A 551 11.71 -28.93 12.05
CA GLN A 551 12.29 -30.28 12.08
C GLN A 551 12.57 -30.76 13.51
N ALA A 552 12.97 -29.86 14.41
CA ALA A 552 13.17 -30.14 15.82
C ALA A 552 11.87 -30.16 16.65
N GLY A 553 10.70 -29.88 16.03
CA GLY A 553 9.41 -29.86 16.72
C GLY A 553 9.21 -28.67 17.65
N HIS A 554 9.97 -27.59 17.48
CA HIS A 554 9.88 -26.39 18.33
C HIS A 554 8.81 -25.42 17.80
N PRO A 555 7.84 -25.00 18.64
CA PRO A 555 6.89 -23.98 18.25
C PRO A 555 7.56 -22.60 18.14
N LEU A 556 7.02 -21.74 17.29
CA LEU A 556 7.57 -20.42 17.02
C LEU A 556 6.57 -19.31 17.33
N ILE A 557 7.07 -18.18 17.80
CA ILE A 557 6.34 -16.92 17.91
C ILE A 557 7.12 -15.76 17.26
N VAL A 558 6.45 -14.62 17.09
CA VAL A 558 7.07 -13.35 16.65
C VAL A 558 6.78 -12.27 17.68
N LEU A 559 7.78 -11.46 18.03
CA LEU A 559 7.60 -10.24 18.82
C LEU A 559 7.59 -9.02 17.89
N ALA A 560 6.69 -8.06 18.13
CA ALA A 560 6.60 -6.84 17.34
C ALA A 560 6.21 -5.63 18.18
N GLY A 561 6.49 -4.43 17.66
CA GLY A 561 6.05 -3.17 18.25
C GLY A 561 4.63 -2.78 17.80
N LYS A 562 4.41 -1.47 17.63
CA LYS A 562 3.14 -0.89 17.20
C LYS A 562 2.87 -1.09 15.71
N GLU A 563 1.61 -1.05 15.31
CA GLU A 563 1.16 -1.05 13.91
C GLU A 563 1.66 -2.27 13.11
N TYR A 564 1.75 -3.44 13.76
CA TYR A 564 2.21 -4.66 13.11
C TYR A 564 1.23 -5.09 12.00
N GLY A 565 1.77 -5.30 10.80
CA GLY A 565 0.99 -5.67 9.62
C GLY A 565 0.36 -4.52 8.85
N ALA A 566 0.93 -3.31 8.91
CA ALA A 566 0.44 -2.17 8.14
C ALA A 566 0.46 -2.40 6.62
N GLY A 567 -0.50 -1.80 5.91
CA GLY A 567 -0.49 -1.70 4.46
C GLY A 567 -1.37 -2.72 3.72
N SER A 568 -0.77 -3.63 2.96
CA SER A 568 -1.49 -4.46 1.98
C SER A 568 -2.34 -5.53 2.67
N SER A 569 -3.51 -5.83 2.10
CA SER A 569 -4.44 -6.86 2.59
C SER A 569 -3.99 -8.32 2.38
N ARG A 570 -2.80 -8.54 1.81
CA ARG A 570 -2.32 -9.87 1.40
C ARG A 570 -2.36 -10.86 2.57
N ASP A 571 -3.18 -11.88 2.44
CA ASP A 571 -3.29 -12.96 3.42
C ASP A 571 -2.05 -13.87 3.47
N TRP A 572 -1.19 -13.81 2.44
CA TRP A 572 0.16 -14.39 2.48
C TRP A 572 1.03 -13.86 3.62
N ALA A 573 0.75 -12.67 4.15
CA ALA A 573 1.38 -12.20 5.38
C ALA A 573 0.93 -12.97 6.64
N ALA A 574 -0.11 -13.80 6.57
CA ALA A 574 -0.51 -14.75 7.63
C ALA A 574 -0.28 -16.21 7.22
N LYS A 575 -0.61 -16.60 5.98
CA LYS A 575 -0.31 -17.94 5.43
C LYS A 575 1.19 -18.24 5.47
N GLY A 576 2.03 -17.26 5.17
CA GLY A 576 3.48 -17.37 5.25
C GLY A 576 3.97 -17.75 6.66
N PRO A 577 3.75 -16.91 7.69
CA PRO A 577 4.10 -17.24 9.07
C PRO A 577 3.51 -18.58 9.55
N PHE A 578 2.27 -18.89 9.18
CA PHE A 578 1.65 -20.18 9.46
C PHE A 578 2.49 -21.35 8.90
N LEU A 579 2.92 -21.28 7.63
CA LEU A 579 3.75 -22.31 7.01
C LEU A 579 5.17 -22.39 7.58
N LEU A 580 5.69 -21.28 8.10
CA LEU A 580 6.95 -21.24 8.87
C LEU A 580 6.81 -21.88 10.27
N GLY A 581 5.59 -22.22 10.70
CA GLY A 581 5.34 -22.82 12.02
C GLY A 581 5.08 -21.80 13.13
N VAL A 582 4.87 -20.53 12.81
CA VAL A 582 4.51 -19.49 13.79
C VAL A 582 3.11 -19.77 14.33
N LYS A 583 3.00 -19.90 15.65
CA LYS A 583 1.75 -20.19 16.37
C LYS A 583 1.09 -18.95 16.95
N ALA A 584 1.88 -17.96 17.33
CA ALA A 584 1.39 -16.70 17.85
C ALA A 584 2.29 -15.53 17.43
N VAL A 585 1.72 -14.34 17.41
CA VAL A 585 2.46 -13.08 17.34
C VAL A 585 2.13 -12.30 18.60
N LEU A 586 3.10 -11.67 19.25
CA LEU A 586 2.91 -10.77 20.37
C LEU A 586 3.35 -9.35 19.97
N ALA A 587 2.39 -8.45 19.81
CA ALA A 587 2.63 -7.09 19.35
C ALA A 587 2.05 -6.03 20.30
N GLU A 588 2.53 -4.79 20.21
CA GLU A 588 1.91 -3.67 20.95
C GLU A 588 0.56 -3.28 20.33
N SER A 589 0.47 -3.31 19.00
CA SER A 589 -0.79 -3.11 18.28
C SER A 589 -0.76 -3.72 16.88
N TYR A 590 -1.94 -4.01 16.33
CA TYR A 590 -2.11 -4.59 15.00
C TYR A 590 -2.90 -3.65 14.09
N GLU A 591 -2.56 -3.69 12.80
CA GLU A 591 -3.42 -3.14 11.77
C GLU A 591 -4.52 -4.13 11.41
N ARG A 592 -5.74 -3.60 11.19
CA ARG A 592 -6.99 -4.37 11.23
C ARG A 592 -7.02 -5.57 10.29
N ILE A 593 -6.66 -5.41 9.01
CA ILE A 593 -6.69 -6.51 8.02
C ILE A 593 -5.72 -7.62 8.42
N HIS A 594 -4.52 -7.26 8.90
CA HIS A 594 -3.51 -8.24 9.22
C HIS A 594 -3.91 -9.10 10.44
N ARG A 595 -4.51 -8.48 11.47
CA ARG A 595 -5.08 -9.21 12.60
C ARG A 595 -6.11 -10.24 12.14
N SER A 596 -7.08 -9.83 11.31
CA SER A 596 -8.10 -10.74 10.75
C SER A 596 -7.49 -11.87 9.94
N ASN A 597 -6.43 -11.60 9.16
CA ASN A 597 -5.70 -12.64 8.42
C ASN A 597 -5.01 -13.65 9.34
N LEU A 598 -4.40 -13.21 10.45
CA LEU A 598 -3.78 -14.12 11.43
C LEU A 598 -4.84 -15.04 12.04
N VAL A 599 -5.96 -14.49 12.50
CA VAL A 599 -7.10 -15.24 13.02
C VAL A 599 -7.63 -16.24 11.99
N GLY A 600 -7.82 -15.81 10.75
CA GLY A 600 -8.31 -16.66 9.66
C GLY A 600 -7.39 -17.83 9.32
N MET A 601 -6.09 -17.73 9.66
CA MET A 601 -5.11 -18.83 9.53
C MET A 601 -4.90 -19.62 10.83
N GLY A 602 -5.62 -19.31 11.90
CA GLY A 602 -5.46 -19.95 13.21
C GLY A 602 -4.19 -19.54 13.98
N VAL A 603 -3.49 -18.49 13.53
CA VAL A 603 -2.35 -17.90 14.27
C VAL A 603 -2.92 -16.95 15.33
N ILE A 604 -2.45 -17.04 16.57
CA ILE A 604 -2.98 -16.25 17.69
C ILE A 604 -2.38 -14.85 17.68
N PRO A 605 -3.15 -13.77 17.45
CA PRO A 605 -2.68 -12.41 17.69
C PRO A 605 -2.76 -12.11 19.20
N LEU A 606 -1.61 -11.91 19.84
CA LEU A 606 -1.49 -11.50 21.23
C LEU A 606 -1.09 -10.03 21.29
N GLN A 607 -1.69 -9.28 22.19
CA GLN A 607 -1.37 -7.89 22.41
C GLN A 607 -0.86 -7.66 23.83
N TYR A 608 0.22 -6.89 23.98
CA TYR A 608 0.63 -6.42 25.31
C TYR A 608 -0.49 -5.65 26.01
N LEU A 609 -0.49 -5.63 27.33
CA LEU A 609 -1.41 -4.79 28.09
C LEU A 609 -1.09 -3.29 27.86
N PRO A 610 -2.06 -2.38 28.08
CA PRO A 610 -1.80 -0.95 27.97
C PRO A 610 -0.62 -0.51 28.85
N GLY A 611 0.37 0.14 28.24
CA GLY A 611 1.60 0.58 28.91
C GLY A 611 2.72 -0.47 29.00
N GLU A 612 2.47 -1.69 28.51
CA GLU A 612 3.48 -2.75 28.44
C GLU A 612 3.98 -2.93 27.00
N ASP A 613 5.26 -3.29 26.87
CA ASP A 613 5.93 -3.66 25.63
C ASP A 613 7.13 -4.58 25.94
N ALA A 614 7.85 -5.03 24.91
CA ALA A 614 9.02 -5.88 25.09
C ALA A 614 10.11 -5.23 25.97
N GLY A 615 10.31 -3.91 25.86
CA GLY A 615 11.31 -3.17 26.64
C GLY A 615 10.91 -3.03 28.11
N THR A 616 9.69 -2.61 28.40
CA THR A 616 9.19 -2.44 29.78
C THR A 616 9.10 -3.77 30.52
N LEU A 617 8.78 -4.86 29.81
CA LEU A 617 8.80 -6.22 30.34
C LEU A 617 10.21 -6.84 30.35
N GLY A 618 11.24 -6.17 29.81
CA GLY A 618 12.61 -6.70 29.75
C GLY A 618 12.75 -7.99 28.94
N LEU A 619 11.92 -8.16 27.92
CA LEU A 619 11.93 -9.30 27.01
C LEU A 619 13.05 -9.15 26.00
N THR A 620 14.01 -10.06 26.03
CA THR A 620 15.10 -10.07 25.05
C THR A 620 14.71 -10.79 23.77
N GLY A 621 13.71 -11.67 23.82
CA GLY A 621 13.31 -12.59 22.77
C GLY A 621 14.19 -13.84 22.69
N ARG A 622 15.15 -14.02 23.60
CA ARG A 622 15.98 -15.23 23.69
C ARG A 622 15.39 -16.28 24.63
N GLU A 623 14.42 -15.88 25.43
CA GLU A 623 13.66 -16.73 26.34
C GLU A 623 12.77 -17.70 25.54
N ARG A 624 12.35 -18.79 26.19
CA ARG A 624 11.30 -19.68 25.66
C ARG A 624 9.96 -19.28 26.26
N TYR A 625 8.93 -19.26 25.42
CA TYR A 625 7.61 -18.69 25.74
C TYR A 625 6.56 -19.79 25.82
N THR A 626 5.92 -19.92 26.99
CA THR A 626 4.76 -20.78 27.19
C THR A 626 3.50 -19.93 27.30
N ILE A 627 2.56 -20.08 26.36
CA ILE A 627 1.29 -19.34 26.30
C ILE A 627 0.16 -20.26 26.73
N ILE A 628 -0.40 -20.00 27.92
CA ILE A 628 -1.44 -20.85 28.52
C ILE A 628 -2.78 -20.61 27.81
N ILE A 629 -3.32 -21.66 27.18
CA ILE A 629 -4.63 -21.62 26.52
C ILE A 629 -5.65 -22.36 27.40
N PRO A 630 -6.62 -21.66 28.01
CA PRO A 630 -7.63 -22.30 28.83
C PRO A 630 -8.68 -23.02 27.98
N GLU A 631 -9.41 -23.97 28.58
CA GLU A 631 -10.46 -24.73 27.88
C GLU A 631 -11.62 -23.84 27.41
N LYS A 632 -12.00 -22.86 28.23
CA LYS A 632 -13.06 -21.90 27.91
C LYS A 632 -12.43 -20.59 27.44
N LEU A 633 -12.63 -20.27 26.17
CA LEU A 633 -12.18 -19.01 25.57
C LEU A 633 -13.32 -18.01 25.49
N THR A 634 -13.02 -16.74 25.73
CA THR A 634 -13.93 -15.61 25.50
C THR A 634 -13.22 -14.53 24.70
N PRO A 635 -13.95 -13.71 23.90
CA PRO A 635 -13.32 -12.66 23.12
C PRO A 635 -12.49 -11.71 23.98
N GLN A 636 -11.34 -11.28 23.47
CA GLN A 636 -10.39 -10.36 24.12
C GLN A 636 -9.90 -10.78 25.52
N MET A 637 -9.94 -12.08 25.85
CA MET A 637 -9.49 -12.52 27.17
C MET A 637 -7.99 -12.31 27.39
N ASN A 638 -7.61 -12.06 28.65
CA ASN A 638 -6.22 -12.06 29.05
C ASN A 638 -5.72 -13.49 29.24
N VAL A 639 -4.56 -13.80 28.68
CA VAL A 639 -3.87 -15.08 28.83
C VAL A 639 -2.52 -14.87 29.50
N GLN A 640 -2.11 -15.83 30.33
CA GLN A 640 -0.82 -15.80 30.99
C GLN A 640 0.27 -16.34 30.05
N ILE A 641 1.40 -15.64 30.01
CA ILE A 641 2.62 -16.06 29.33
C ILE A 641 3.70 -16.31 30.39
N LYS A 642 4.31 -17.49 30.35
CA LYS A 642 5.41 -17.91 31.24
C LYS A 642 6.69 -18.04 30.42
N LEU A 643 7.78 -17.47 30.92
CA LEU A 643 9.11 -17.64 30.35
C LEU A 643 9.85 -18.76 31.07
N ASP A 644 10.78 -19.40 30.39
CA ASP A 644 11.70 -20.38 31.00
C ASP A 644 12.66 -19.76 32.03
N THR A 645 12.79 -18.44 32.03
CA THR A 645 13.49 -17.65 33.08
C THR A 645 12.69 -17.54 34.39
N GLY A 646 11.45 -18.03 34.43
CA GLY A 646 10.55 -17.92 35.57
C GLY A 646 9.69 -16.64 35.57
N LYS A 647 9.98 -15.67 34.68
CA LYS A 647 9.16 -14.48 34.52
C LYS A 647 7.76 -14.82 33.98
N THR A 648 6.74 -14.14 34.49
CA THR A 648 5.36 -14.27 34.00
C THR A 648 4.73 -12.91 33.77
N PHE A 649 3.86 -12.82 32.76
CA PHE A 649 3.09 -11.62 32.45
C PHE A 649 1.80 -12.01 31.71
N HIS A 650 0.95 -11.04 31.39
CA HIS A 650 -0.30 -11.28 30.68
C HIS A 650 -0.31 -10.58 29.31
N ALA A 651 -1.08 -11.12 28.39
CA ALA A 651 -1.36 -10.51 27.09
C ALA A 651 -2.84 -10.67 26.76
N ILE A 652 -3.39 -9.74 25.99
CA ILE A 652 -4.76 -9.82 25.45
C ILE A 652 -4.73 -10.75 24.24
N MET A 653 -5.57 -11.78 24.23
CA MET A 653 -5.76 -12.63 23.06
C MET A 653 -6.78 -11.99 22.12
N ARG A 654 -6.32 -11.45 20.99
CA ARG A 654 -7.07 -10.58 20.07
C ARG A 654 -7.98 -11.33 19.10
N PHE A 655 -8.78 -12.26 19.63
CA PHE A 655 -10.02 -12.71 19.02
C PHE A 655 -11.12 -11.77 19.48
N ASP A 656 -11.65 -10.95 18.57
CA ASP A 656 -12.49 -9.81 18.94
C ASP A 656 -13.99 -10.18 18.98
N THR A 657 -14.37 -11.35 18.43
CA THR A 657 -15.76 -11.85 18.39
C THR A 657 -15.84 -13.36 18.61
N ASP A 658 -17.04 -13.87 18.94
CA ASP A 658 -17.28 -15.32 19.09
C ASP A 658 -17.08 -16.10 17.78
N VAL A 659 -17.33 -15.45 16.65
CA VAL A 659 -17.10 -16.06 15.32
C VAL A 659 -15.60 -16.25 15.08
N GLU A 660 -14.77 -15.30 15.51
CA GLU A 660 -13.31 -15.44 15.42
C GLU A 660 -12.78 -16.56 16.32
N LEU A 661 -13.34 -16.73 17.52
CA LEU A 661 -13.05 -17.89 18.37
C LEU A 661 -13.45 -19.20 17.68
N THR A 662 -14.60 -19.21 16.99
CA THR A 662 -15.04 -20.37 16.21
C THR A 662 -14.02 -20.70 15.12
N TYR A 663 -13.47 -19.71 14.43
CA TYR A 663 -12.40 -19.91 13.44
C TYR A 663 -11.14 -20.48 14.08
N PHE A 664 -10.74 -19.99 15.25
CA PHE A 664 -9.59 -20.50 15.99
C PHE A 664 -9.77 -21.97 16.39
N HIS A 665 -10.92 -22.34 16.96
CA HIS A 665 -11.24 -23.75 17.28
C HIS A 665 -11.24 -24.66 16.05
N ASN A 666 -11.54 -24.10 14.87
CA ASN A 666 -11.49 -24.84 13.61
C ASN A 666 -10.08 -24.92 13.00
N GLY A 667 -9.09 -24.22 13.56
CA GLY A 667 -7.74 -24.10 13.00
C GLY A 667 -7.67 -23.17 11.78
N GLY A 668 -8.68 -22.31 11.59
CA GLY A 668 -8.75 -21.36 10.49
C GLY A 668 -10.15 -21.20 9.89
N ILE A 669 -10.40 -20.08 9.22
CA ILE A 669 -11.70 -19.75 8.61
C ILE A 669 -12.07 -20.72 7.48
N LEU A 670 -11.12 -21.09 6.61
CA LEU A 670 -11.39 -22.02 5.52
C LEU A 670 -11.64 -23.45 6.03
N ASN A 671 -10.97 -23.85 7.11
CA ASN A 671 -11.20 -25.15 7.76
C ASN A 671 -12.63 -25.21 8.31
N TYR A 672 -13.10 -24.13 8.92
CA TYR A 672 -14.51 -23.99 9.34
C TYR A 672 -15.46 -24.11 8.15
N MET A 673 -15.20 -23.40 7.04
CA MET A 673 -16.05 -23.46 5.85
C MET A 673 -16.09 -24.86 5.23
N ILE A 674 -14.97 -25.57 5.16
CA ILE A 674 -14.91 -26.95 4.66
C ILE A 674 -15.78 -27.87 5.52
N ARG A 675 -15.64 -27.80 6.86
CA ARG A 675 -16.48 -28.61 7.76
C ARG A 675 -17.97 -28.29 7.57
N LYS A 676 -18.33 -27.00 7.52
CA LYS A 676 -19.70 -26.51 7.32
C LYS A 676 -20.32 -26.97 6.00
N MET A 677 -19.52 -27.15 4.94
CA MET A 677 -20.00 -27.59 3.63
C MET A 677 -20.01 -29.11 3.45
N ALA A 678 -19.17 -29.80 4.20
CA ALA A 678 -19.11 -31.26 4.20
C ALA A 678 -20.23 -31.90 5.05
N SER A 679 -20.76 -31.14 6.02
CA SER A 679 -21.98 -31.43 6.77
C SER A 679 -23.21 -30.87 6.08
#